data_AF-A0A835UP75-F1
#
_entry.id   AF-A0A835UP75-F1
#
_cell.length_a   1.000
_cell.length_b   1.000
_cell.length_c   1.000
_cell.angle_alpha   90.00
_cell.angle_beta   90.00
_cell.angle_gamma   90.00
#
_symmetry.space_group_name_H-M   'P 1'
#
loop_
_entity.id
_entity.type
_entity.pdbx_description
1 polymer ?
#
loop_
_entity_poly.entity_id
_entity_poly.type
_entity_poly.pdbx_seq_one_letter_code
_entity_poly.pdbx_strand_id
1 'polypeptide(L)'
;MKLLLFAALRRIHDKEDELKALAAERVAADQLVIHRTEEVRNLKLRLRFREDAIKRLGALASEKLLPEAHILQEKEELLKEVEVLRNQIERNPEVTRFAMENMQLREELRRLKSFVEDGEREKMNEQISILQDKLLEALDWKLMHEKTSQSNSLFTWDSFAKEENEFLRMEAIQNHREVEALRKSLTDSLEAKEKLERRVDELTSQLEEQKEAGYQNMPAASDDQMELKEMVDAIAVASQREAEAHETAITLARENDVLRMKIKVLVEDNNRIMEPCGSFDANAATNGTCDAYLVHGEAEEKQQHDYLEDEKVRDMEHQLNEMLEENEKLMALYEKAMQERDDFKRMLAAYELARSEARDESSCPEKLVEVDETILQKQNEGDFVEEHGRQLSEMMPSAVKAKLDLIAEKLVVVHNVLKLSGLLERTAIDMKAIHSRLDDVFSSIFVKQQEATALVFAASNLQETRMVIDNKFSSLKTGLQKFSSKLHYLEEREVEAKDKLDSCLALLNQKKEELTNLIDLKSKVDITCVKARQSESELKNKIDCLKSQLQVTEARRKESEGVLFSIDNLENSRCSEPEGLNIGKASDLLRLEEERAKNAMEMKKLREKQMSVQKTVVKSSSVSESLNAKIEKLESLIESELALSQEAEAAWLTVAEEKQMLCRMMEEGMVELGKVVVDYQECLFGVDRKQGELLLCGALMQEEMKGMEEMKIMQKMALEDLHSWVVDNRCSSEQVEEQLEQVLGSITGIKVLLHGCT
;
A
#
# COMPACT_ATOMS: atom_id res chain seq x y z
N MET A 1 45.53 -39.58 -20.80
CA MET A 1 45.99 -38.29 -21.36
C MET A 1 44.88 -37.50 -22.07
N LYS A 2 44.13 -38.07 -23.03
CA LYS A 2 43.04 -37.38 -23.74
C LYS A 2 41.88 -36.87 -22.85
N LEU A 3 41.45 -37.67 -21.87
CA LEU A 3 40.39 -37.29 -20.92
C LEU A 3 40.79 -36.09 -20.02
N LEU A 4 42.05 -36.06 -19.58
CA LEU A 4 42.59 -34.95 -18.78
C LEU A 4 42.70 -33.66 -19.62
N LEU A 5 43.09 -33.77 -20.89
CA LEU A 5 43.15 -32.62 -21.80
C LEU A 5 41.75 -32.06 -22.09
N PHE A 6 40.75 -32.93 -22.29
CA PHE A 6 39.38 -32.51 -22.54
C PHE A 6 38.74 -31.83 -21.31
N ALA A 7 39.01 -32.37 -20.11
CA ALA A 7 38.60 -31.74 -18.86
C ALA A 7 39.29 -30.38 -18.63
N ALA A 8 40.55 -30.24 -19.01
CA ALA A 8 41.28 -28.97 -18.93
C ALA A 8 40.75 -27.94 -19.94
N LEU A 9 40.45 -28.34 -21.18
CA LEU A 9 39.88 -27.46 -22.20
C LEU A 9 38.47 -26.98 -21.83
N ARG A 10 37.63 -27.85 -21.26
CA ARG A 10 36.30 -27.44 -20.77
C ARG A 10 36.41 -26.37 -19.69
N ARG A 11 37.28 -26.58 -18.68
CA ARG A 11 37.53 -25.55 -17.65
C ARG A 11 38.05 -24.23 -18.22
N ILE A 12 38.88 -24.27 -19.26
CA ILE A 12 39.37 -23.04 -19.92
C ILE A 12 38.21 -22.33 -20.63
N HIS A 13 37.31 -23.07 -21.28
CA HIS A 13 36.13 -22.50 -21.92
C HIS A 13 35.15 -21.93 -20.88
N ASP A 14 34.87 -22.67 -19.81
CA ASP A 14 34.04 -22.20 -18.69
C ASP A 14 34.63 -20.93 -18.06
N LYS A 15 35.96 -20.86 -17.89
CA LYS A 15 36.70 -19.66 -17.44
C LYS A 15 36.59 -18.50 -18.43
N GLU A 16 36.59 -18.78 -19.73
CA GLU A 16 36.46 -17.77 -20.77
C GLU A 16 35.04 -17.20 -20.82
N ASP A 17 34.03 -18.04 -20.59
CA ASP A 17 32.64 -17.61 -20.49
C ASP A 17 32.37 -16.83 -19.19
N GLU A 18 32.97 -17.25 -18.06
CA GLU A 18 33.03 -16.45 -16.82
C GLU A 18 33.65 -15.06 -17.09
N LEU A 19 34.75 -14.99 -17.85
CA LEU A 19 35.40 -13.72 -18.19
C LEU A 19 34.54 -12.85 -19.13
N LYS A 20 33.81 -13.45 -20.09
CA LYS A 20 32.87 -12.71 -20.95
C LYS A 20 31.68 -12.17 -20.16
N ALA A 21 31.14 -12.97 -19.23
CA ALA A 21 30.07 -12.54 -18.35
C ALA A 21 30.52 -11.35 -17.47
N LEU A 22 31.69 -11.45 -16.83
CA LEU A 22 32.27 -10.37 -16.04
C LEU A 22 32.58 -9.12 -16.88
N ALA A 23 33.01 -9.28 -18.14
CA ALA A 23 33.23 -8.16 -19.04
C ALA A 23 31.91 -7.46 -19.42
N ALA A 24 30.85 -8.22 -19.65
CA ALA A 24 29.51 -7.69 -19.93
C ALA A 24 28.94 -6.96 -18.70
N GLU A 25 29.08 -7.55 -17.51
CA GLU A 25 28.68 -6.93 -16.24
C GLU A 25 29.44 -5.62 -15.98
N ARG A 26 30.75 -5.59 -16.25
CA ARG A 26 31.55 -4.36 -16.17
C ARG A 26 31.06 -3.28 -17.13
N VAL A 27 30.72 -3.63 -18.37
CA VAL A 27 30.18 -2.68 -19.35
C VAL A 27 28.82 -2.14 -18.91
N ALA A 28 27.95 -3.00 -18.37
CA ALA A 28 26.66 -2.58 -17.81
C ALA A 28 26.84 -1.64 -16.60
N ALA A 29 27.79 -1.94 -15.71
CA ALA A 29 28.13 -1.09 -14.59
C ALA A 29 28.68 0.27 -15.04
N ASP A 30 29.58 0.30 -16.04
CA ASP A 30 30.12 1.54 -16.62
C ASP A 30 29.00 2.40 -17.26
N GLN A 31 28.04 1.77 -17.96
CA GLN A 31 26.86 2.46 -18.51
C GLN A 31 25.96 3.03 -17.42
N LEU A 32 25.74 2.29 -16.33
CA LEU A 32 24.96 2.75 -15.19
C LEU A 32 25.63 3.95 -14.51
N VAL A 33 26.96 3.95 -14.37
CA VAL A 33 27.70 5.10 -13.85
C VAL A 33 27.53 6.32 -14.75
N ILE A 34 27.65 6.17 -16.08
CA ILE A 34 27.43 7.28 -17.02
C ILE A 34 26.01 7.83 -16.85
N HIS A 35 25.00 6.97 -16.82
CA HIS A 35 23.61 7.38 -16.61
C HIS A 35 23.41 8.13 -15.28
N ARG A 36 23.90 7.57 -14.16
CA ARG A 36 23.83 8.21 -12.83
C ARG A 36 24.54 9.55 -12.79
N THR A 37 25.70 9.69 -13.43
CA THR A 37 26.42 10.96 -13.47
C THR A 37 25.66 12.03 -14.27
N GLU A 38 24.99 11.63 -15.35
CA GLU A 38 24.14 12.53 -16.14
C GLU A 38 22.84 12.92 -15.39
N GLU A 39 22.20 11.98 -14.69
CA GLU A 39 21.07 12.27 -13.80
C GLU A 39 21.44 13.28 -12.72
N VAL A 40 22.58 13.08 -12.04
CA VAL A 40 23.10 14.00 -11.03
C VAL A 40 23.41 15.36 -11.63
N ARG A 41 24.00 15.41 -12.83
CA ARG A 41 24.27 16.67 -13.55
C ARG A 41 22.97 17.43 -13.85
N ASN A 42 21.93 16.74 -14.30
CA ASN A 42 20.63 17.33 -14.62
C ASN A 42 19.89 17.79 -13.35
N LEU A 43 19.94 17.01 -12.26
CA LEU A 43 19.40 17.40 -10.95
C LEU A 43 20.08 18.66 -10.41
N LYS A 44 21.41 18.75 -10.51
CA LYS A 44 22.16 19.95 -10.14
C LYS A 44 21.76 21.18 -10.96
N LEU A 45 21.42 21.00 -12.24
CA LEU A 45 20.98 22.10 -13.09
C LEU A 45 19.58 22.59 -12.72
N ARG A 46 18.64 21.67 -12.45
CA ARG A 46 17.30 22.00 -11.93
C ARG A 46 17.35 22.69 -10.56
N LEU A 47 18.21 22.21 -9.65
CA LEU A 47 18.41 22.87 -8.36
C LEU A 47 18.91 24.31 -8.53
N ARG A 48 19.84 24.55 -9.45
CA ARG A 48 20.30 25.92 -9.77
C ARG A 48 19.18 26.81 -10.29
N PHE A 49 18.35 26.33 -11.22
CA PHE A 49 17.20 27.11 -11.70
C PHE A 49 16.24 27.49 -10.56
N ARG A 50 15.99 26.57 -9.62
CA ARG A 50 15.15 26.83 -8.43
C ARG A 50 15.79 27.79 -7.44
N GLU A 51 17.07 27.63 -7.15
CA GLU A 51 17.81 28.55 -6.28
C GLU A 51 17.83 29.97 -6.86
N ASP A 52 18.03 30.12 -8.16
CA ASP A 52 18.03 31.42 -8.81
C ASP A 52 16.62 32.01 -8.89
N ALA A 53 15.57 31.19 -9.03
CA ALA A 53 14.19 31.64 -8.89
C ALA A 53 13.90 32.17 -7.47
N ILE A 54 14.35 31.46 -6.43
CA ILE A 54 14.23 31.92 -5.03
C ILE A 54 14.97 33.24 -4.82
N LYS A 55 16.17 33.41 -5.39
CA LYS A 55 16.92 34.68 -5.32
C LYS A 55 16.19 35.83 -6.01
N ARG A 56 15.59 35.59 -7.19
CA ARG A 56 14.79 36.61 -7.90
C ARG A 56 13.52 36.99 -7.14
N LEU A 57 12.81 36.01 -6.57
CA LEU A 57 11.66 36.24 -5.70
C LEU A 57 12.05 37.02 -4.45
N GLY A 58 13.20 36.71 -3.84
CA GLY A 58 13.76 37.48 -2.73
C GLY A 58 14.11 38.92 -3.12
N ALA A 59 14.65 39.14 -4.33
CA ALA A 59 14.95 40.47 -4.85
C ALA A 59 13.67 41.30 -5.07
N LEU A 60 12.61 40.68 -5.61
CA LEU A 60 11.27 41.26 -5.75
C LEU A 60 10.67 41.63 -4.39
N ALA A 61 10.74 40.73 -3.40
CA ALA A 61 10.25 40.99 -2.05
C ALA A 61 11.02 42.10 -1.33
N SER A 62 12.29 42.33 -1.72
CA SER A 62 13.11 43.44 -1.21
C SER A 62 12.98 44.75 -2.02
N GLU A 63 12.03 44.84 -2.95
CA GLU A 63 11.80 45.96 -3.88
C GLU A 63 13.00 46.33 -4.77
N LYS A 64 14.04 45.47 -4.82
CA LYS A 64 15.25 45.68 -5.64
C LYS A 64 15.03 45.32 -7.11
N LEU A 65 13.92 44.65 -7.43
CA LEU A 65 13.56 44.17 -8.75
C LEU A 65 12.12 44.60 -9.07
N LEU A 66 11.91 45.20 -10.25
CA LEU A 66 10.57 45.57 -10.71
C LEU A 66 9.73 44.32 -11.07
N PRO A 67 8.42 44.30 -10.80
CA PRO A 67 7.54 43.18 -11.16
C PRO A 67 7.55 42.81 -12.65
N GLU A 68 7.54 43.78 -13.58
CA GLU A 68 7.66 43.46 -15.01
C GLU A 68 9.00 42.82 -15.38
N ALA A 69 10.09 43.26 -14.74
CA ALA A 69 11.42 42.70 -14.99
C ALA A 69 11.55 41.27 -14.45
N HIS A 70 10.89 40.97 -13.32
CA HIS A 70 10.80 39.61 -12.75
C HIS A 70 10.15 38.65 -13.74
N ILE A 71 8.98 38.99 -14.26
CA ILE A 71 8.19 38.11 -15.13
C ILE A 71 8.97 37.78 -16.42
N LEU A 72 9.65 38.78 -17.01
CA LEU A 72 10.46 38.56 -18.21
C LEU A 72 11.65 37.63 -17.94
N GLN A 73 12.35 37.83 -16.82
CA GLN A 73 13.50 37.01 -16.45
C GLN A 73 13.09 35.59 -16.05
N GLU A 74 11.96 35.43 -15.36
CA GLU A 74 11.40 34.14 -14.99
C GLU A 74 10.96 33.35 -16.23
N LYS A 75 10.31 34.01 -17.19
CA LYS A 75 9.96 33.39 -18.47
C LYS A 75 11.20 32.89 -19.23
N GLU A 76 12.27 33.66 -19.28
CA GLU A 76 13.51 33.27 -19.97
C GLU A 76 14.17 32.06 -19.31
N GLU A 77 14.24 32.03 -17.97
CA GLU A 77 14.83 30.92 -17.23
C GLU A 77 13.98 29.64 -17.27
N LEU A 78 12.65 29.76 -17.26
CA LEU A 78 11.75 28.62 -17.46
C LEU A 78 11.90 28.02 -18.85
N LEU A 79 12.10 28.84 -19.88
CA LEU A 79 12.40 28.34 -21.24
C LEU A 79 13.71 27.56 -21.28
N LYS A 80 14.76 28.02 -20.57
CA LYS A 80 16.02 27.28 -20.44
C LYS A 80 15.82 25.95 -19.71
N GLU A 81 15.02 25.91 -18.65
CA GLU A 81 14.70 24.67 -17.93
C GLU A 81 13.93 23.67 -18.81
N VAL A 82 12.93 24.14 -19.56
CA VAL A 82 12.17 23.30 -20.51
C VAL A 82 13.07 22.73 -21.61
N GLU A 83 13.99 23.53 -22.15
CA GLU A 83 14.94 23.07 -23.17
C GLU A 83 15.87 21.98 -22.64
N VAL A 84 16.35 22.11 -21.40
CA VAL A 84 17.16 21.08 -20.73
C VAL A 84 16.37 19.79 -20.54
N LEU A 85 15.09 19.88 -20.15
CA LEU A 85 14.21 18.72 -19.97
C LEU A 85 13.90 18.02 -21.30
N ARG A 86 13.65 18.77 -22.37
CA ARG A 86 13.47 18.21 -23.73
C ARG A 86 14.71 17.45 -24.17
N ASN A 87 15.88 18.06 -24.01
CA ASN A 87 17.17 17.45 -24.29
C ASN A 87 17.45 16.17 -23.48
N GLN A 88 16.89 16.05 -22.27
CA GLN A 88 16.99 14.85 -21.44
C GLN A 88 16.08 13.74 -21.95
N ILE A 89 14.87 14.07 -22.40
CA ILE A 89 13.92 13.11 -22.98
C ILE A 89 14.44 12.60 -24.32
N GLU A 90 14.96 13.48 -25.19
CA GLU A 90 15.50 13.10 -26.50
C GLU A 90 16.74 12.21 -26.42
N ARG A 91 17.59 12.41 -25.40
CA ARG A 91 18.77 11.56 -25.15
C ARG A 91 18.46 10.28 -24.38
N ASN A 92 17.21 10.06 -23.98
CA ASN A 92 16.84 8.87 -23.24
C ASN A 92 16.82 7.65 -24.18
N PRO A 93 17.70 6.64 -23.98
CA PRO A 93 17.78 5.46 -24.83
C PRO A 93 16.47 4.64 -24.80
N GLU A 94 15.70 4.71 -23.71
CA GLU A 94 14.41 4.04 -23.58
C GLU A 94 13.39 4.58 -24.58
N VAL A 95 13.39 5.88 -24.87
CA VAL A 95 12.48 6.47 -25.86
C VAL A 95 12.76 5.92 -27.25
N THR A 96 14.05 5.71 -27.59
CA THR A 96 14.44 5.08 -28.86
C THR A 96 14.10 3.59 -28.88
N ARG A 97 14.32 2.88 -27.77
CA ARG A 97 13.96 1.46 -27.61
C ARG A 97 12.45 1.26 -27.80
N PHE A 98 11.62 2.03 -27.09
CA PHE A 98 10.16 1.97 -27.21
C PHE A 98 9.67 2.36 -28.61
N ALA A 99 10.32 3.31 -29.28
CA ALA A 99 9.97 3.65 -30.66
C ALA A 99 10.26 2.48 -31.63
N MET A 100 11.40 1.80 -31.46
CA MET A 100 11.75 0.63 -32.26
C MET A 100 10.83 -0.56 -31.99
N GLU A 101 10.52 -0.84 -30.73
CA GLU A 101 9.58 -1.89 -30.33
C GLU A 101 8.17 -1.63 -30.88
N ASN A 102 7.68 -0.39 -30.78
CA ASN A 102 6.41 0.00 -31.40
C ASN A 102 6.41 -0.18 -32.92
N MET A 103 7.53 0.08 -33.60
CA MET A 103 7.64 -0.20 -35.03
C MET A 103 7.56 -1.69 -35.34
N GLN A 104 8.20 -2.54 -34.53
CA GLN A 104 8.16 -4.00 -34.67
C GLN A 104 6.75 -4.55 -34.42
N LEU A 105 6.12 -4.16 -33.31
CA LEU A 105 4.75 -4.58 -32.96
C LEU A 105 3.74 -4.16 -34.03
N ARG A 106 3.86 -2.95 -34.58
CA ARG A 106 3.03 -2.51 -35.73
C ARG A 106 3.23 -3.37 -36.96
N GLU A 107 4.44 -3.84 -37.21
CA GLU A 107 4.70 -4.73 -38.35
C GLU A 107 4.18 -6.14 -38.11
N GLU A 108 4.27 -6.67 -36.90
CA GLU A 108 3.67 -7.95 -36.51
C GLU A 108 2.15 -7.91 -36.58
N LEU A 109 1.51 -6.87 -36.05
CA LEU A 109 0.08 -6.65 -36.20
C LEU A 109 -0.33 -6.58 -37.67
N ARG A 110 0.48 -5.92 -38.52
CA ARG A 110 0.23 -5.89 -39.97
C ARG A 110 0.29 -7.28 -40.60
N ARG A 111 1.26 -8.12 -40.21
CA ARG A 111 1.39 -9.50 -40.71
C ARG A 111 0.26 -10.41 -40.22
N LEU A 112 -0.15 -10.28 -38.96
CA LEU A 112 -1.28 -11.03 -38.41
C LEU A 112 -2.59 -10.62 -39.06
N LYS A 113 -2.78 -9.32 -39.31
CA LYS A 113 -3.95 -8.81 -40.01
C LYS A 113 -4.00 -9.32 -41.45
N SER A 114 -2.88 -9.28 -42.18
CA SER A 114 -2.84 -9.85 -43.54
C SER A 114 -3.09 -11.36 -43.54
N PHE A 115 -2.59 -12.10 -42.55
CA PHE A 115 -2.86 -13.55 -42.41
C PHE A 115 -4.37 -13.86 -42.28
N VAL A 116 -5.11 -13.01 -41.57
CA VAL A 116 -6.57 -13.13 -41.43
C VAL A 116 -7.29 -12.65 -42.70
N GLU A 117 -6.88 -11.52 -43.29
CA GLU A 117 -7.50 -10.96 -44.49
C GLU A 117 -7.30 -11.83 -45.75
N ASP A 118 -6.15 -12.49 -45.89
CA ASP A 118 -5.81 -13.38 -47.01
C ASP A 118 -6.51 -14.76 -46.93
N GLY A 119 -7.36 -14.95 -45.91
CA GLY A 119 -8.14 -16.17 -45.70
C GLY A 119 -7.29 -17.38 -45.30
N GLU A 120 -6.04 -17.18 -44.87
CA GLU A 120 -5.14 -18.26 -44.48
C GLU A 120 -5.60 -18.93 -43.18
N ARG A 121 -6.15 -18.15 -42.25
CA ARG A 121 -6.80 -18.65 -41.03
C ARG A 121 -7.97 -19.58 -41.35
N GLU A 122 -8.81 -19.22 -42.31
CA GLU A 122 -9.97 -20.01 -42.73
C GLU A 122 -9.52 -21.30 -43.41
N LYS A 123 -8.49 -21.26 -44.27
CA LYS A 123 -7.89 -22.46 -44.88
C LYS A 123 -7.30 -23.40 -43.82
N MET A 124 -6.62 -22.85 -42.81
CA MET A 124 -6.06 -23.63 -41.71
C MET A 124 -7.17 -24.27 -40.85
N ASN A 125 -8.23 -23.51 -40.53
CA ASN A 125 -9.38 -24.04 -39.80
C ASN A 125 -10.13 -25.12 -40.59
N GLU A 126 -10.25 -24.97 -41.91
CA GLU A 126 -10.80 -26.00 -42.79
C GLU A 126 -9.95 -27.27 -42.77
N GLN A 127 -8.62 -27.14 -42.82
CA GLN A 127 -7.70 -28.29 -42.67
C GLN A 127 -7.84 -28.96 -41.29
N ILE A 128 -7.96 -28.18 -40.21
CA ILE A 128 -8.19 -28.70 -38.86
C ILE A 128 -9.51 -29.46 -38.80
N SER A 129 -10.59 -28.91 -39.36
CA SER A 129 -11.90 -29.57 -39.43
C SER A 129 -11.82 -30.89 -40.19
N ILE A 130 -11.15 -30.91 -41.34
CA ILE A 130 -10.96 -32.14 -42.14
C ILE A 130 -10.17 -33.19 -41.35
N LEU A 131 -9.15 -32.77 -40.60
CA LEU A 131 -8.37 -33.67 -39.75
C LEU A 131 -9.20 -34.20 -38.57
N GLN A 132 -10.04 -33.36 -37.96
CA GLN A 132 -10.98 -33.76 -36.93
C GLN A 132 -11.98 -34.79 -37.44
N ASP A 133 -12.58 -34.56 -38.61
CA ASP A 133 -13.53 -35.49 -39.23
C ASP A 133 -12.86 -36.84 -39.54
N LYS A 134 -11.64 -36.83 -40.08
CA LYS A 134 -10.86 -38.06 -40.33
C LYS A 134 -10.49 -38.79 -39.04
N LEU A 135 -10.21 -38.06 -37.97
CA LEU A 135 -9.90 -38.64 -36.67
C LEU A 135 -11.15 -39.29 -36.06
N LEU A 136 -12.30 -38.61 -36.14
CA LEU A 136 -13.61 -39.15 -35.78
C LEU A 136 -13.92 -40.43 -36.55
N GLU A 137 -13.74 -40.41 -37.88
CA GLU A 137 -13.94 -41.59 -38.71
C GLU A 137 -13.01 -42.73 -38.29
N ALA A 138 -11.72 -42.46 -38.07
CA ALA A 138 -10.76 -43.46 -37.62
C ALA A 138 -11.11 -44.05 -36.24
N LEU A 139 -11.63 -43.22 -35.32
CA LEU A 139 -12.10 -43.65 -34.01
C LEU A 139 -13.37 -44.51 -34.11
N ASP A 140 -14.31 -44.13 -34.97
CA ASP A 140 -15.52 -44.92 -35.24
C ASP A 140 -15.17 -46.26 -35.89
N TRP A 141 -14.26 -46.28 -36.88
CA TRP A 141 -13.70 -47.52 -37.44
C TRP A 141 -13.05 -48.37 -36.35
N LYS A 142 -12.22 -47.78 -35.48
CA LYS A 142 -11.59 -48.50 -34.37
C LYS A 142 -12.65 -49.11 -33.44
N LEU A 143 -13.63 -48.33 -33.01
CA LEU A 143 -14.72 -48.75 -32.12
C LEU A 143 -15.56 -49.90 -32.71
N MET A 144 -15.85 -49.83 -34.01
CA MET A 144 -16.62 -50.85 -34.73
C MET A 144 -15.83 -52.15 -34.93
N HIS A 145 -14.50 -52.08 -34.98
CA HIS A 145 -13.64 -53.25 -35.18
C HIS A 145 -12.94 -53.78 -33.92
N GLU A 146 -13.03 -53.06 -32.79
CA GLU A 146 -12.47 -53.48 -31.49
C GLU A 146 -13.13 -54.75 -30.94
N LYS A 147 -14.39 -55.02 -31.32
CA LYS A 147 -15.12 -56.24 -30.92
C LYS A 147 -14.77 -57.50 -31.74
N THR A 148 -14.01 -57.37 -32.82
CA THR A 148 -13.72 -58.50 -33.73
C THR A 148 -12.24 -58.86 -33.89
N SER A 149 -11.32 -58.14 -33.25
CA SER A 149 -9.89 -58.43 -33.36
C SER A 149 -9.34 -59.03 -32.07
N GLN A 150 -9.62 -60.32 -31.85
CA GLN A 150 -8.63 -61.14 -31.15
C GLN A 150 -7.43 -61.33 -32.09
N SER A 151 -6.24 -61.08 -31.55
CA SER A 151 -4.90 -61.09 -32.16
C SER A 151 -4.51 -59.89 -33.04
N ASN A 152 -3.86 -58.90 -32.42
CA ASN A 152 -2.43 -58.71 -32.60
C ASN A 152 -1.83 -57.79 -31.53
N SER A 153 -0.73 -58.26 -30.95
CA SER A 153 0.05 -57.54 -29.95
C SER A 153 0.79 -56.36 -30.58
N LEU A 154 0.42 -55.15 -30.20
CA LEU A 154 1.36 -54.05 -29.98
C LEU A 154 0.58 -52.95 -29.24
N PHE A 155 0.99 -52.63 -28.01
CA PHE A 155 0.88 -51.33 -27.33
C PHE A 155 0.76 -51.54 -25.82
N THR A 156 1.92 -51.47 -25.18
CA THR A 156 2.19 -51.47 -23.74
C THR A 156 1.70 -50.18 -23.04
N TRP A 157 0.66 -49.51 -23.56
CA TRP A 157 0.12 -48.25 -23.04
C TRP A 157 -1.22 -48.41 -22.30
N ASP A 158 -1.88 -49.56 -22.44
CA ASP A 158 -3.20 -49.84 -21.83
C ASP A 158 -3.20 -49.97 -20.30
N SER A 159 -2.03 -50.19 -19.67
CA SER A 159 -1.93 -50.25 -18.20
C SER A 159 -1.86 -48.85 -17.59
N PHE A 160 -1.08 -47.94 -18.20
CA PHE A 160 -0.87 -46.59 -17.69
C PHE A 160 -2.13 -45.73 -17.85
N ALA A 161 -2.81 -45.85 -18.99
CA ALA A 161 -4.07 -45.15 -19.24
C ALA A 161 -5.23 -45.64 -18.35
N LYS A 162 -5.21 -46.91 -17.89
CA LYS A 162 -6.20 -47.44 -16.95
C LYS A 162 -5.96 -46.97 -15.52
N GLU A 163 -4.70 -46.93 -15.08
CA GLU A 163 -4.33 -46.41 -13.76
C GLU A 163 -4.62 -44.90 -13.65
N GLU A 164 -4.35 -44.12 -14.70
CA GLU A 164 -4.71 -42.70 -14.75
C GLU A 164 -6.23 -42.48 -14.79
N ASN A 165 -6.99 -43.33 -15.50
CA ASN A 165 -8.46 -43.29 -15.47
C ASN A 165 -9.02 -43.65 -14.10
N GLU A 166 -8.40 -44.60 -13.39
CA GLU A 166 -8.78 -44.95 -12.02
C GLU A 166 -8.43 -43.83 -11.03
N PHE A 167 -7.29 -43.18 -11.19
CA PHE A 167 -6.90 -42.02 -10.39
C PHE A 167 -7.89 -40.87 -10.55
N LEU A 168 -8.19 -40.48 -11.80
CA LEU A 168 -9.16 -39.42 -12.10
C LEU A 168 -10.58 -39.78 -11.63
N ARG A 169 -10.98 -41.07 -11.69
CA ARG A 169 -12.25 -41.54 -11.12
C ARG A 169 -12.27 -41.43 -9.60
N MET A 170 -11.18 -41.76 -8.92
CA MET A 170 -11.08 -41.65 -7.46
C MET A 170 -11.09 -40.18 -7.02
N GLU A 171 -10.42 -39.31 -7.76
CA GLU A 171 -10.43 -37.87 -7.56
C GLU A 171 -11.83 -37.28 -7.80
N ALA A 172 -12.52 -37.69 -8.87
CA ALA A 172 -13.90 -37.27 -9.11
C ALA A 172 -14.87 -37.72 -8.00
N ILE A 173 -14.70 -38.93 -7.46
CA ILE A 173 -15.48 -39.43 -6.32
C ILE A 173 -15.17 -38.61 -5.06
N GLN A 174 -13.90 -38.27 -4.82
CA GLN A 174 -13.50 -37.47 -3.68
C GLN A 174 -14.05 -36.04 -3.77
N ASN A 175 -13.89 -35.39 -4.92
CA ASN A 175 -14.47 -34.06 -5.18
C ASN A 175 -15.99 -34.08 -5.03
N HIS A 176 -16.67 -35.15 -5.47
CA HIS A 176 -18.10 -35.30 -5.27
C HIS A 176 -18.49 -35.36 -3.79
N ARG A 177 -17.75 -36.14 -2.98
CA ARG A 177 -17.97 -36.22 -1.51
C ARG A 177 -17.70 -34.89 -0.81
N GLU A 178 -16.67 -34.16 -1.23
CA GLU A 178 -16.34 -32.83 -0.70
C GLU A 178 -17.45 -31.82 -1.03
N VAL A 179 -17.96 -31.83 -2.26
CA VAL A 179 -19.12 -31.01 -2.66
C VAL A 179 -20.38 -31.38 -1.87
N GLU A 180 -20.64 -32.67 -1.62
CA GLU A 180 -21.76 -33.09 -0.77
C GLU A 180 -21.59 -32.64 0.69
N ALA A 181 -20.37 -32.71 1.23
CA ALA A 181 -20.07 -32.22 2.58
C ALA A 181 -20.26 -30.70 2.70
N LEU A 182 -19.79 -29.94 1.70
CA LEU A 182 -20.00 -28.49 1.63
C LEU A 182 -21.48 -28.13 1.49
N ARG A 183 -22.23 -28.85 0.66
CA ARG A 183 -23.69 -28.67 0.53
C ARG A 183 -24.40 -28.94 1.85
N LYS A 184 -24.00 -29.98 2.59
CA LYS A 184 -24.55 -30.27 3.91
C LYS A 184 -24.23 -29.15 4.91
N SER A 185 -22.97 -28.72 4.98
CA SER A 185 -22.56 -27.59 5.84
C SER A 185 -23.30 -26.30 5.51
N LEU A 186 -23.54 -26.02 4.23
CA LEU A 186 -24.33 -24.87 3.79
C LEU A 186 -25.78 -24.99 4.23
N THR A 187 -26.38 -26.18 4.13
CA THR A 187 -27.76 -26.45 4.58
C THR A 187 -27.88 -26.23 6.09
N ASP A 188 -26.94 -26.76 6.88
CA ASP A 188 -26.90 -26.57 8.34
C ASP A 188 -26.75 -25.08 8.70
N SER A 189 -25.95 -24.32 7.93
CA SER A 189 -25.77 -22.88 8.13
C SER A 189 -27.02 -22.08 7.78
N LEU A 190 -27.75 -22.46 6.73
CA LEU A 190 -29.02 -21.84 6.35
C LEU A 190 -30.11 -22.11 7.39
N GLU A 191 -30.19 -23.33 7.95
CA GLU A 191 -31.11 -23.63 9.05
C GLU A 191 -30.77 -22.82 10.32
N ALA A 192 -29.48 -22.64 10.62
CA ALA A 192 -29.04 -21.80 11.74
C ALA A 192 -29.41 -20.33 11.51
N LYS A 193 -29.24 -19.82 10.28
CA LYS A 193 -29.66 -18.48 9.88
C LYS A 193 -31.17 -18.30 10.05
N GLU A 194 -31.98 -19.24 9.58
CA GLU A 194 -33.45 -19.17 9.71
C GLU A 194 -33.89 -19.19 11.18
N LYS A 195 -33.18 -19.93 12.06
CA LYS A 195 -33.40 -19.88 13.51
C LYS A 195 -33.07 -18.52 14.12
N LEU A 196 -32.00 -17.87 13.66
CA LEU A 196 -31.65 -16.53 14.10
C LEU A 196 -32.64 -15.48 13.61
N GLU A 197 -33.07 -15.56 12.35
CA GLU A 197 -34.12 -14.68 11.80
C GLU A 197 -35.40 -14.78 12.63
N ARG A 198 -35.89 -15.99 12.90
CA ARG A 198 -37.04 -16.19 13.80
C ARG A 198 -36.83 -15.61 15.20
N ARG A 199 -35.60 -15.65 15.74
CA ARG A 199 -35.29 -15.07 17.05
C ARG A 199 -35.29 -13.54 17.01
N VAL A 200 -34.82 -12.94 15.93
CA VAL A 200 -34.84 -11.49 15.71
C VAL A 200 -36.29 -11.03 15.58
N ASP A 201 -37.12 -11.72 14.81
CA ASP A 201 -38.54 -11.39 14.65
C ASP A 201 -39.30 -11.46 15.99
N GLU A 202 -39.00 -12.47 16.80
CA GLU A 202 -39.60 -12.60 18.13
C GLU A 202 -39.13 -11.51 19.10
N LEU A 203 -37.83 -11.15 19.09
CA LEU A 203 -37.33 -10.02 19.89
C LEU A 203 -37.92 -8.69 19.42
N THR A 204 -38.12 -8.52 18.11
CA THR A 204 -38.76 -7.34 17.53
C THR A 204 -40.21 -7.24 17.97
N SER A 205 -40.94 -8.37 17.96
CA SER A 205 -42.31 -8.45 18.46
C SER A 205 -42.38 -8.16 19.97
N GLN A 206 -41.44 -8.67 20.77
CA GLN A 206 -41.36 -8.35 22.21
C GLN A 206 -41.06 -6.88 22.48
N LEU A 207 -40.26 -6.23 21.63
CA LEU A 207 -39.95 -4.80 21.72
C LEU A 207 -41.16 -3.94 21.33
N GLU A 208 -41.92 -4.36 20.33
CA GLU A 208 -43.18 -3.72 19.94
C GLU A 208 -44.25 -3.90 21.03
N GLU A 209 -44.37 -5.08 21.63
CA GLU A 209 -45.25 -5.32 22.78
C GLU A 209 -44.84 -4.48 24.01
N GLN A 210 -43.54 -4.28 24.26
CA GLN A 210 -43.07 -3.38 25.31
C GLN A 210 -43.35 -1.90 25.01
N LYS A 211 -43.33 -1.50 23.73
CA LYS A 211 -43.75 -0.15 23.30
C LYS A 211 -45.26 0.05 23.46
N GLU A 212 -46.07 -0.97 23.20
CA GLU A 212 -47.53 -0.89 23.36
C GLU A 212 -47.99 -1.05 24.82
N ALA A 213 -47.24 -1.77 25.67
CA ALA A 213 -47.50 -1.92 27.10
C ALA A 213 -47.00 -0.73 27.97
N GLY A 214 -46.36 0.28 27.37
CA GLY A 214 -45.82 1.47 28.05
C GLY A 214 -46.83 2.52 28.49
N TYR A 215 -48.13 2.31 28.28
CA TYR A 215 -49.20 3.19 28.76
C TYR A 215 -50.02 2.54 29.88
N GLN A 216 -49.44 2.42 31.09
CA GLN A 216 -50.15 2.62 32.37
C GLN A 216 -49.20 2.39 33.57
N ASN A 217 -49.21 3.37 34.50
CA ASN A 217 -48.59 3.41 35.85
C ASN A 217 -47.09 3.80 35.86
N MET A 218 -46.57 4.86 36.50
CA MET A 218 -46.91 5.80 37.61
C MET A 218 -45.81 6.92 37.60
N PRO A 219 -45.74 7.89 38.53
CA PRO A 219 -46.68 8.91 38.98
C PRO A 219 -46.19 10.36 38.67
N ALA A 220 -47.11 11.31 38.76
CA ALA A 220 -46.91 12.74 38.51
C ALA A 220 -45.94 13.45 39.48
N ALA A 221 -45.13 14.37 38.94
CA ALA A 221 -44.74 15.63 39.61
C ALA A 221 -44.08 16.64 38.63
N SER A 222 -44.90 17.56 38.09
CA SER A 222 -44.57 19.00 37.97
C SER A 222 -43.25 19.43 37.28
N ASP A 223 -42.96 19.00 36.04
CA ASP A 223 -41.91 19.65 35.22
C ASP A 223 -42.25 19.82 33.71
N ASP A 224 -43.29 19.13 33.23
CA ASP A 224 -43.63 18.99 31.80
C ASP A 224 -43.95 20.30 31.05
N GLN A 225 -44.22 21.40 31.74
CA GLN A 225 -44.53 22.68 31.08
C GLN A 225 -43.28 23.49 30.71
N MET A 226 -42.15 23.27 31.40
CA MET A 226 -40.87 23.90 31.08
C MET A 226 -40.19 23.17 29.91
N GLU A 227 -40.21 21.83 29.94
CA GLU A 227 -39.64 21.00 28.88
C GLU A 227 -40.38 21.16 27.55
N LEU A 228 -41.73 21.23 27.56
CA LEU A 228 -42.49 21.45 26.33
C LEU A 228 -42.21 22.84 25.73
N LYS A 229 -41.96 23.85 26.57
CA LYS A 229 -41.60 25.20 26.12
C LYS A 229 -40.18 25.25 25.56
N GLU A 230 -39.22 24.61 26.21
CA GLU A 230 -37.85 24.50 25.71
C GLU A 230 -37.79 23.74 24.38
N MET A 231 -38.61 22.69 24.22
CA MET A 231 -38.67 21.92 22.98
C MET A 231 -39.32 22.74 21.85
N VAL A 232 -40.35 23.54 22.14
CA VAL A 232 -40.95 24.46 21.16
C VAL A 232 -39.99 25.59 20.79
N ASP A 233 -39.26 26.15 21.74
CA ASP A 233 -38.25 27.19 21.48
C ASP A 233 -37.06 26.60 20.69
N ALA A 234 -36.65 25.36 20.97
CA ALA A 234 -35.63 24.65 20.20
C ALA A 234 -36.07 24.39 18.76
N ILE A 235 -37.33 23.99 18.53
CA ILE A 235 -37.91 23.83 17.19
C ILE A 235 -37.98 25.18 16.46
N ALA A 236 -38.37 26.26 17.15
CA ALA A 236 -38.40 27.60 16.55
C ALA A 236 -37.01 28.10 16.14
N VAL A 237 -35.99 27.87 16.98
CA VAL A 237 -34.59 28.21 16.66
C VAL A 237 -34.05 27.34 15.53
N ALA A 238 -34.39 26.05 15.50
CA ALA A 238 -34.02 25.16 14.40
C ALA A 238 -34.65 25.59 13.08
N SER A 239 -35.94 25.91 13.09
CA SER A 239 -36.68 26.36 11.90
C SER A 239 -36.19 27.73 11.40
N GLN A 240 -35.80 28.64 12.30
CA GLN A 240 -35.16 29.92 11.94
C GLN A 240 -33.79 29.71 11.29
N ARG A 241 -32.96 28.82 11.83
CA ARG A 241 -31.65 28.48 11.23
C ARG A 241 -31.80 27.82 9.86
N GLU A 242 -32.81 26.99 9.68
CA GLU A 242 -33.13 26.39 8.38
C GLU A 242 -33.53 27.46 7.36
N ALA A 243 -34.36 28.44 7.76
CA ALA A 243 -34.72 29.57 6.89
C ALA A 243 -33.50 30.43 6.51
N GLU A 244 -32.60 30.73 7.45
CA GLU A 244 -31.36 31.46 7.20
C GLU A 244 -30.38 30.67 6.30
N ALA A 245 -30.30 29.34 6.48
CA ALA A 245 -29.54 28.46 5.60
C ALA A 245 -30.09 28.44 4.16
N HIS A 246 -31.42 28.43 3.99
CA HIS A 246 -32.03 28.54 2.68
C HIS A 246 -31.79 29.91 2.02
N GLU A 247 -31.84 31.01 2.78
CA GLU A 247 -31.56 32.34 2.25
C GLU A 247 -30.09 32.46 1.79
N THR A 248 -29.16 31.96 2.59
CA THR A 248 -27.72 31.92 2.24
C THR A 248 -27.43 31.04 1.03
N ALA A 249 -28.10 29.89 0.90
CA ALA A 249 -27.99 29.03 -0.28
C ALA A 249 -28.49 29.76 -1.55
N ILE A 250 -29.60 30.52 -1.45
CA ILE A 250 -30.12 31.33 -2.57
C ILE A 250 -29.14 32.45 -2.94
N THR A 251 -28.52 33.13 -1.97
CA THR A 251 -27.52 34.16 -2.27
C THR A 251 -26.28 33.57 -2.95
N LEU A 252 -25.78 32.44 -2.47
CA LEU A 252 -24.63 31.76 -3.07
C LEU A 252 -24.94 31.24 -4.48
N ALA A 253 -26.16 30.76 -4.73
CA ALA A 253 -26.59 30.36 -6.08
C ALA A 253 -26.55 31.55 -7.06
N ARG A 254 -27.06 32.71 -6.64
CA ARG A 254 -27.01 33.95 -7.45
C ARG A 254 -25.57 34.41 -7.71
N GLU A 255 -24.70 34.32 -6.72
CA GLU A 255 -23.27 34.64 -6.89
C GLU A 255 -22.57 33.67 -7.86
N ASN A 256 -22.92 32.37 -7.79
CA ASN A 256 -22.40 31.36 -8.71
C ASN A 256 -22.83 31.64 -10.16
N ASP A 257 -24.08 32.05 -10.39
CA ASP A 257 -24.57 32.45 -11.71
C ASP A 257 -23.81 33.68 -12.24
N VAL A 258 -23.53 34.67 -11.39
CA VAL A 258 -22.71 35.84 -11.75
C VAL A 258 -21.27 35.43 -12.11
N LEU A 259 -20.67 34.50 -11.36
CA LEU A 259 -19.34 33.98 -11.66
C LEU A 259 -19.32 33.19 -12.97
N ARG A 260 -20.34 32.36 -13.23
CA ARG A 260 -20.50 31.65 -14.52
C ARG A 260 -20.60 32.63 -15.69
N MET A 261 -21.35 33.72 -15.52
CA MET A 261 -21.45 34.79 -16.53
C MET A 261 -20.08 35.46 -16.78
N LYS A 262 -19.32 35.76 -15.72
CA LYS A 262 -17.96 36.32 -15.84
C LYS A 262 -16.99 35.37 -16.54
N ILE A 263 -17.01 34.08 -16.19
CA ILE A 263 -16.17 33.06 -16.85
C ILE A 263 -16.53 32.98 -18.33
N LYS A 264 -17.83 33.00 -18.67
CA LYS A 264 -18.27 32.98 -20.07
C LYS A 264 -17.73 34.19 -20.86
N VAL A 265 -17.79 35.40 -20.30
CA VAL A 265 -17.22 36.61 -20.92
C VAL A 265 -15.69 36.48 -21.09
N LEU A 266 -14.98 36.00 -20.07
CA LEU A 266 -13.52 35.78 -20.17
C LEU A 266 -13.15 34.72 -21.21
N VAL A 267 -13.95 33.68 -21.37
CA VAL A 267 -13.78 32.66 -22.42
C VAL A 267 -14.03 33.28 -23.81
N GLU A 268 -15.07 34.09 -23.96
CA GLU A 268 -15.35 34.82 -25.21
C GLU A 268 -14.24 35.82 -25.55
N ASP A 269 -13.69 36.54 -24.57
CA ASP A 269 -12.57 37.45 -24.76
C ASP A 269 -11.27 36.69 -25.10
N ASN A 270 -10.98 35.56 -24.44
CA ASN A 270 -9.85 34.70 -24.78
C ASN A 270 -9.96 34.13 -26.20
N ASN A 271 -11.17 33.76 -26.63
CA ASN A 271 -11.41 33.32 -28.01
C ASN A 271 -11.18 34.45 -29.02
N ARG A 272 -11.56 35.69 -28.70
CA ARG A 272 -11.24 36.88 -29.51
C ARG A 272 -9.73 37.20 -29.55
N ILE A 273 -8.99 36.87 -28.50
CA ILE A 273 -7.53 37.02 -28.45
C ILE A 273 -6.82 35.89 -29.22
N MET A 274 -7.45 34.72 -29.39
CA MET A 274 -6.94 33.66 -30.27
C MET A 274 -7.16 33.93 -31.76
N GLU A 275 -8.16 34.73 -32.13
CA GLU A 275 -8.50 35.04 -33.53
C GLU A 275 -7.39 35.76 -34.35
N PRO A 276 -6.45 36.55 -33.80
CA PRO A 276 -5.35 37.15 -34.57
C PRO A 276 -4.09 36.27 -34.66
N CYS A 277 -4.02 35.13 -33.98
CA CYS A 277 -2.82 34.25 -34.03
C CYS A 277 -2.90 33.14 -35.09
N GLY A 278 -4.00 33.05 -35.84
CA GLY A 278 -4.19 32.06 -36.91
C GLY A 278 -3.97 32.59 -38.34
N SER A 279 -3.63 33.87 -38.52
CA SER A 279 -3.52 34.50 -39.84
C SER A 279 -2.16 35.14 -40.09
N PHE A 280 -1.09 34.33 -40.08
CA PHE A 280 0.12 34.61 -40.85
C PHE A 280 0.68 33.28 -41.36
N ASP A 281 1.09 33.30 -42.62
CA ASP A 281 1.77 32.25 -43.41
C ASP A 281 0.89 31.20 -44.11
N ALA A 282 0.10 31.70 -45.06
CA ALA A 282 -0.08 31.02 -46.33
C ALA A 282 1.15 31.28 -47.23
N ASN A 283 1.98 30.25 -47.48
CA ASN A 283 2.68 29.94 -48.75
C ASN A 283 3.91 29.03 -48.54
N ALA A 284 3.74 27.71 -48.64
CA ALA A 284 4.76 26.81 -49.21
C ALA A 284 4.21 25.38 -49.45
N ALA A 285 3.96 25.08 -50.73
CA ALA A 285 4.18 23.80 -51.40
C ALA A 285 3.59 22.49 -50.82
N THR A 286 2.38 22.17 -51.30
CA THR A 286 1.98 20.91 -51.98
C THR A 286 2.86 19.65 -51.78
N ASN A 287 2.36 18.68 -51.03
CA ASN A 287 2.04 17.31 -51.48
C ASN A 287 1.95 16.37 -50.26
N GLY A 288 0.84 15.62 -50.14
CA GLY A 288 0.71 14.52 -49.20
C GLY A 288 -0.65 14.45 -48.55
N THR A 289 -1.53 13.67 -49.16
CA THR A 289 -2.83 13.17 -48.71
C THR A 289 -2.96 13.04 -47.19
N CYS A 290 -3.95 13.70 -46.59
CA CYS A 290 -4.42 13.40 -45.22
C CYS A 290 -5.88 13.00 -45.29
N ASP A 291 -6.11 11.72 -45.04
CA ASP A 291 -7.40 11.09 -44.84
C ASP A 291 -7.97 11.50 -43.48
N ALA A 292 -9.24 11.83 -43.47
CA ALA A 292 -10.04 12.00 -42.28
C ALA A 292 -10.44 10.61 -41.78
N TYR A 293 -10.18 10.24 -40.52
CA TYR A 293 -10.99 9.30 -39.73
C TYR A 293 -10.50 9.34 -38.27
N LEU A 294 -11.18 10.12 -37.43
CA LEU A 294 -11.23 9.88 -35.99
C LEU A 294 -12.68 9.53 -35.67
N VAL A 295 -12.83 8.35 -35.07
CA VAL A 295 -13.95 7.77 -34.32
C VAL A 295 -14.17 6.33 -34.81
N HIS A 296 -13.50 5.40 -34.12
CA HIS A 296 -13.97 4.07 -33.69
C HIS A 296 -12.78 3.14 -33.46
N GLY A 297 -12.56 2.76 -32.20
CA GLY A 297 -11.53 1.79 -31.84
C GLY A 297 -11.43 1.51 -30.34
N GLU A 298 -12.54 1.52 -29.60
CA GLU A 298 -12.59 1.06 -28.20
C GLU A 298 -13.33 -0.28 -28.17
N ALA A 299 -12.63 -1.37 -28.47
CA ALA A 299 -13.16 -2.72 -28.22
C ALA A 299 -12.09 -3.83 -28.15
N GLU A 300 -10.83 -3.60 -28.56
CA GLU A 300 -9.86 -4.71 -28.70
C GLU A 300 -8.65 -4.67 -27.75
N GLU A 301 -8.60 -3.77 -26.76
CA GLU A 301 -7.46 -3.72 -25.80
C GLU A 301 -7.60 -4.63 -24.56
N LYS A 302 -8.74 -5.31 -24.38
CA LYS A 302 -9.00 -6.10 -23.15
C LYS A 302 -8.40 -7.52 -23.11
N GLN A 303 -7.69 -7.97 -24.15
CA GLN A 303 -7.18 -9.36 -24.19
C GLN A 303 -5.66 -9.50 -24.25
N GLN A 304 -4.92 -8.38 -24.29
CA GLN A 304 -3.45 -8.36 -24.22
C GLN A 304 -2.90 -7.87 -22.88
N HIS A 305 -3.75 -7.30 -22.01
CA HIS A 305 -3.33 -6.82 -20.68
C HIS A 305 -3.11 -7.97 -19.67
N ASP A 306 -3.89 -9.05 -19.77
CA ASP A 306 -3.83 -10.18 -18.82
C ASP A 306 -2.54 -11.01 -18.90
N TYR A 307 -1.84 -11.04 -20.04
CA TYR A 307 -0.60 -11.85 -20.17
C TYR A 307 0.66 -11.13 -19.69
N LEU A 308 0.67 -9.79 -19.72
CA LEU A 308 1.81 -8.96 -19.28
C LEU A 308 1.80 -8.67 -17.77
N GLU A 309 0.61 -8.63 -17.15
CA GLU A 309 0.51 -8.51 -15.70
C GLU A 309 1.01 -9.78 -14.99
N ASP A 310 0.77 -10.95 -15.59
CA ASP A 310 1.14 -12.25 -15.02
C ASP A 310 2.67 -12.47 -14.98
N GLU A 311 3.40 -11.94 -15.95
CA GLU A 311 4.88 -11.99 -15.98
C GLU A 311 5.50 -10.99 -14.99
N LYS A 312 4.91 -9.80 -14.86
CA LYS A 312 5.32 -8.80 -13.87
C LYS A 312 5.05 -9.23 -12.44
N VAL A 313 3.94 -9.94 -12.20
CA VAL A 313 3.62 -10.53 -10.91
C VAL A 313 4.64 -11.61 -10.55
N ARG A 314 5.00 -12.49 -11.49
CA ARG A 314 6.06 -13.50 -11.29
C ARG A 314 7.43 -12.88 -10.99
N ASP A 315 7.81 -11.80 -11.69
CA ASP A 315 9.06 -11.08 -11.42
C ASP A 315 9.07 -10.41 -10.04
N MET A 316 7.93 -9.84 -9.62
CA MET A 316 7.81 -9.26 -8.27
C MET A 316 7.77 -10.33 -7.18
N GLU A 317 7.18 -11.50 -7.43
CA GLU A 317 7.23 -12.66 -6.52
C GLU A 317 8.65 -13.20 -6.37
N HIS A 318 9.45 -13.24 -7.45
CA HIS A 318 10.86 -13.61 -7.38
C HIS A 318 11.68 -12.59 -6.59
N GLN A 319 11.49 -11.29 -6.82
CA GLN A 319 12.17 -10.25 -6.03
C GLN A 319 11.78 -10.28 -4.55
N LEU A 320 10.52 -10.58 -4.23
CA LEU A 320 10.05 -10.71 -2.86
C LEU A 320 10.70 -11.93 -2.17
N ASN A 321 10.81 -13.06 -2.86
CA ASN A 321 11.49 -14.24 -2.33
C ASN A 321 12.99 -14.01 -2.11
N GLU A 322 13.68 -13.31 -3.03
CA GLU A 322 15.09 -12.94 -2.84
C GLU A 322 15.28 -12.05 -1.61
N MET A 323 14.40 -11.06 -1.41
CA MET A 323 14.41 -10.22 -0.21
C MET A 323 14.11 -11.01 1.08
N LEU A 324 13.23 -12.00 1.02
CA LEU A 324 12.93 -12.86 2.17
C LEU A 324 14.13 -13.74 2.53
N GLU A 325 14.82 -14.33 1.53
CA GLU A 325 16.05 -15.08 1.76
C GLU A 325 17.18 -14.21 2.32
N GLU A 326 17.32 -12.97 1.84
CA GLU A 326 18.28 -12.00 2.39
C GLU A 326 17.94 -11.59 3.82
N ASN A 327 16.66 -11.38 4.13
CA ASN A 327 16.20 -11.11 5.48
C ASN A 327 16.45 -12.31 6.42
N GLU A 328 16.30 -13.54 5.94
CA GLU A 328 16.62 -14.74 6.70
C GLU A 328 18.13 -14.87 6.95
N LYS A 329 18.96 -14.57 5.95
CA LYS A 329 20.43 -14.48 6.10
C LYS A 329 20.81 -13.38 7.10
N LEU A 330 20.14 -12.24 7.06
CA LEU A 330 20.37 -11.13 7.98
C LEU A 330 19.95 -11.49 9.41
N MET A 331 18.82 -12.17 9.59
CA MET A 331 18.38 -12.72 10.88
C MET A 331 19.41 -13.71 11.44
N ALA A 332 19.94 -14.62 10.63
CA ALA A 332 20.98 -15.54 11.05
C ALA A 332 22.28 -14.83 11.46
N LEU A 333 22.66 -13.75 10.77
CA LEU A 333 23.80 -12.91 11.15
C LEU A 333 23.55 -12.15 12.46
N TYR A 334 22.34 -11.64 12.67
CA TYR A 334 21.95 -11.01 13.93
C TYR A 334 21.97 -11.99 15.10
N GLU A 335 21.45 -13.20 14.90
CA GLU A 335 21.49 -14.26 15.90
C GLU A 335 22.93 -14.65 16.24
N LYS A 336 23.79 -14.76 15.22
CA LYS A 336 25.22 -15.02 15.41
C LYS A 336 25.92 -13.87 16.17
N ALA A 337 25.64 -12.62 15.84
CA ALA A 337 26.20 -11.47 16.54
C ALA A 337 25.72 -11.38 18.00
N MET A 338 24.47 -11.73 18.26
CA MET A 338 23.94 -11.85 19.62
C MET A 338 24.63 -12.98 20.39
N GLN A 339 24.83 -14.13 19.75
CA GLN A 339 25.54 -15.26 20.34
C GLN A 339 26.99 -14.90 20.67
N GLU A 340 27.71 -14.24 19.76
CA GLU A 340 29.08 -13.76 19.98
C GLU A 340 29.15 -12.76 21.13
N ARG A 341 28.20 -11.81 21.20
CA ARG A 341 28.10 -10.86 22.32
C ARG A 341 27.85 -11.58 23.65
N ASP A 342 26.98 -12.57 23.67
CA ASP A 342 26.66 -13.32 24.87
C ASP A 342 27.81 -14.25 25.29
N ASP A 343 28.57 -14.78 24.32
CA ASP A 343 29.82 -15.50 24.56
C ASP A 343 30.93 -14.56 25.07
N PHE A 344 31.03 -13.33 24.58
CA PHE A 344 31.92 -12.29 25.12
C PHE A 344 31.52 -11.90 26.54
N LYS A 345 30.23 -11.72 26.83
CA LYS A 345 29.74 -11.50 28.19
C LYS A 345 30.08 -12.68 29.10
N ARG A 346 29.93 -13.92 28.62
CA ARG A 346 30.27 -15.13 29.38
C ARG A 346 31.78 -15.25 29.60
N MET A 347 32.60 -14.87 28.62
CA MET A 347 34.05 -14.79 28.73
C MET A 347 34.48 -13.72 29.74
N LEU A 348 33.87 -12.54 29.72
CA LEU A 348 34.13 -11.47 30.69
C LEU A 348 33.69 -11.89 32.10
N ALA A 349 32.52 -12.50 32.25
CA ALA A 349 32.06 -13.04 33.52
C ALA A 349 32.99 -14.16 34.03
N ALA A 350 33.50 -15.03 33.15
CA ALA A 350 34.49 -16.05 33.51
C ALA A 350 35.86 -15.44 33.84
N TYR A 351 36.26 -14.35 33.19
CA TYR A 351 37.47 -13.60 33.50
C TYR A 351 37.36 -12.87 34.84
N GLU A 352 36.18 -12.29 35.14
CA GLU A 352 35.86 -11.69 36.43
C GLU A 352 35.79 -12.76 37.53
N LEU A 353 35.24 -13.95 37.23
CA LEU A 353 35.21 -15.10 38.12
C LEU A 353 36.62 -15.64 38.39
N ALA A 354 37.47 -15.75 37.37
CA ALA A 354 38.87 -16.15 37.52
C ALA A 354 39.70 -15.08 38.26
N ARG A 355 39.36 -13.79 38.13
CA ARG A 355 39.97 -12.70 38.89
C ARG A 355 39.47 -12.66 40.33
N SER A 356 38.22 -13.06 40.60
CA SER A 356 37.72 -13.27 41.96
C SER A 356 38.29 -14.54 42.58
N GLU A 357 38.44 -15.65 41.86
CA GLU A 357 39.11 -16.87 42.34
C GLU A 357 40.60 -16.61 42.63
N ALA A 358 41.29 -15.81 41.80
CA ALA A 358 42.66 -15.35 42.08
C ALA A 358 42.75 -14.32 43.22
N ARG A 359 41.65 -13.65 43.58
CA ARG A 359 41.54 -12.80 44.78
C ARG A 359 41.08 -13.59 46.01
N ASP A 360 40.33 -14.66 45.84
CA ASP A 360 39.77 -15.51 46.89
C ASP A 360 40.76 -16.60 47.34
N GLU A 361 41.80 -16.92 46.54
CA GLU A 361 43.03 -17.56 47.05
C GLU A 361 43.90 -16.61 47.91
N SER A 362 43.59 -15.31 47.93
CA SER A 362 44.27 -14.31 48.78
C SER A 362 43.42 -13.81 49.96
N SER A 363 42.28 -14.44 50.24
CA SER A 363 41.45 -14.09 51.40
C SER A 363 41.03 -15.33 52.19
N CYS A 364 41.85 -15.68 53.19
CA CYS A 364 41.42 -16.39 54.38
C CYS A 364 41.53 -15.45 55.60
N PRO A 365 40.67 -15.62 56.62
CA PRO A 365 40.23 -14.53 57.47
C PRO A 365 41.07 -14.35 58.75
N GLU A 366 41.22 -13.08 59.12
CA GLU A 366 41.12 -12.51 60.47
C GLU A 366 41.49 -13.39 61.68
N LYS A 367 42.62 -13.07 62.32
CA LYS A 367 42.75 -13.11 63.79
C LYS A 367 43.86 -12.17 64.30
N LEU A 368 43.40 -11.06 64.86
CA LEU A 368 43.89 -10.34 66.05
C LEU A 368 45.40 -10.03 66.14
N VAL A 369 45.75 -8.76 65.91
CA VAL A 369 46.61 -8.00 66.84
C VAL A 369 46.13 -6.54 66.86
N GLU A 370 45.41 -6.17 67.92
CA GLU A 370 45.22 -4.78 68.36
C GLU A 370 46.57 -4.24 68.87
N VAL A 371 46.94 -3.02 68.45
CA VAL A 371 47.90 -2.22 69.23
C VAL A 371 47.35 -0.81 69.29
N ASP A 372 46.63 -0.56 70.38
CA ASP A 372 46.25 0.77 70.84
C ASP A 372 47.37 1.31 71.75
N GLU A 373 47.62 2.61 71.64
CA GLU A 373 48.46 3.37 72.55
C GLU A 373 47.77 3.51 73.91
N THR A 374 48.45 3.18 75.01
CA THR A 374 48.45 3.89 76.32
C THR A 374 49.36 3.13 77.30
N ILE A 375 50.49 3.68 77.73
CA ILE A 375 50.67 4.50 78.94
C ILE A 375 50.36 3.73 80.26
N LEU A 376 51.40 3.18 80.92
CA LEU A 376 51.90 3.57 82.26
C LEU A 376 52.80 2.51 82.91
N GLN A 377 54.03 2.93 83.17
CA GLN A 377 54.73 2.94 84.47
C GLN A 377 54.83 1.67 85.33
N LYS A 378 56.07 1.56 85.86
CA LYS A 378 56.51 0.88 87.10
C LYS A 378 56.65 -0.64 86.94
N GLN A 379 57.71 -1.29 87.43
CA GLN A 379 58.68 -0.91 88.45
C GLN A 379 59.80 -1.96 88.48
N ASN A 380 60.88 -1.55 89.14
CA ASN A 380 61.96 -2.34 89.75
C ASN A 380 63.16 -2.63 88.84
N GLU A 381 64.26 -1.90 89.07
CA GLU A 381 65.16 -1.97 90.25
C GLU A 381 65.96 -3.27 90.24
N GLY A 382 67.28 -3.09 90.15
CA GLY A 382 68.28 -4.14 90.11
C GLY A 382 69.64 -3.54 89.81
N ASP A 383 70.11 -2.73 90.77
CA ASP A 383 71.49 -2.40 91.09
C ASP A 383 72.59 -2.80 90.10
N PHE A 384 73.32 -1.80 89.59
CA PHE A 384 74.77 -1.79 89.77
C PHE A 384 75.21 -0.35 90.04
N VAL A 385 75.23 -0.05 91.33
CA VAL A 385 75.88 1.09 91.92
C VAL A 385 77.40 0.87 91.86
N GLU A 386 78.08 1.99 91.63
CA GLU A 386 79.45 2.32 92.03
C GLU A 386 80.66 1.96 91.15
N GLU A 387 81.43 3.04 90.98
CA GLU A 387 82.87 3.12 90.67
C GLU A 387 83.26 2.59 89.29
N HIS A 388 83.53 3.44 88.29
CA HIS A 388 84.81 4.12 88.12
C HIS A 388 84.63 5.61 87.76
N GLY A 389 84.09 6.37 88.73
CA GLY A 389 84.16 7.83 88.77
C GLY A 389 85.18 8.28 89.82
N ARG A 390 86.45 7.89 89.69
CA ARG A 390 87.59 8.52 90.38
C ARG A 390 88.90 8.04 89.74
N GLN A 391 89.81 8.99 89.52
CA GLN A 391 91.13 8.88 88.89
C GLN A 391 91.19 8.90 87.35
N LEU A 392 90.60 9.93 86.75
CA LEU A 392 91.21 10.69 85.63
C LEU A 392 90.70 12.16 85.68
N SER A 393 90.52 12.66 86.91
CA SER A 393 90.24 14.06 87.23
C SER A 393 91.51 14.83 87.63
N GLU A 394 92.68 14.24 87.43
CA GLU A 394 93.96 14.93 87.42
C GLU A 394 94.64 14.55 86.11
N MET A 395 94.99 15.57 85.31
CA MET A 395 95.60 15.51 83.98
C MET A 395 94.66 15.30 82.76
N MET A 396 93.42 15.80 82.82
CA MET A 396 92.77 16.38 81.64
C MET A 396 92.78 17.90 81.80
N PRO A 397 93.40 18.69 80.90
CA PRO A 397 93.42 20.14 81.05
C PRO A 397 91.98 20.67 81.03
N SER A 398 91.65 21.58 81.95
CA SER A 398 90.33 22.24 82.05
C SER A 398 89.83 22.81 80.71
N ALA A 399 90.76 23.10 79.79
CA ALA A 399 90.52 23.50 78.42
C ALA A 399 89.77 22.48 77.55
N VAL A 400 89.96 21.16 77.75
CA VAL A 400 89.26 20.13 76.95
C VAL A 400 87.80 19.98 77.39
N LYS A 401 87.54 20.05 78.71
CA LYS A 401 86.18 19.99 79.26
C LYS A 401 85.36 21.23 78.86
N ALA A 402 85.95 22.42 78.98
CA ALA A 402 85.30 23.66 78.54
C ALA A 402 84.98 23.66 77.03
N LYS A 403 85.84 23.08 76.19
CA LYS A 403 85.57 22.94 74.75
C LYS A 403 84.47 21.90 74.44
N LEU A 404 84.35 20.84 75.22
CA LEU A 404 83.27 19.85 75.09
C LEU A 404 81.90 20.42 75.51
N ASP A 405 81.86 21.16 76.61
CA ASP A 405 80.64 21.85 77.07
C ASP A 405 80.19 22.90 76.03
N LEU A 406 81.15 23.63 75.44
CA LEU A 406 80.90 24.57 74.34
C LEU A 406 80.37 23.87 73.07
N ILE A 407 80.86 22.66 72.75
CA ILE A 407 80.33 21.87 71.63
C ILE A 407 78.89 21.45 71.92
N ALA A 408 78.60 20.99 73.14
CA ALA A 408 77.25 20.56 73.53
C ALA A 408 76.22 21.70 73.44
N GLU A 409 76.56 22.89 73.95
CA GLU A 409 75.68 24.07 73.89
C GLU A 409 75.37 24.49 72.44
N LYS A 410 76.37 24.46 71.57
CA LYS A 410 76.21 24.82 70.16
C LYS A 410 75.48 23.75 69.36
N LEU A 411 75.66 22.47 69.72
CA LEU A 411 74.94 21.36 69.10
C LEU A 411 73.43 21.44 69.40
N VAL A 412 73.03 21.97 70.55
CA VAL A 412 71.61 22.23 70.87
C VAL A 412 71.00 23.27 69.93
N VAL A 413 71.74 24.34 69.60
CA VAL A 413 71.30 25.35 68.61
C VAL A 413 71.14 24.71 67.23
N VAL A 414 72.11 23.91 66.79
CA VAL A 414 72.04 23.15 65.52
C VAL A 414 70.86 22.16 65.52
N HIS A 415 70.62 21.46 66.62
CA HIS A 415 69.48 20.54 66.78
C HIS A 415 68.14 21.25 66.67
N ASN A 416 67.99 22.43 67.29
CA ASN A 416 66.77 23.24 67.21
C ASN A 416 66.52 23.74 65.78
N VAL A 417 67.56 24.13 65.05
CA VAL A 417 67.47 24.53 63.63
C VAL A 417 67.06 23.35 62.75
N LEU A 418 67.62 22.15 62.98
CA LEU A 418 67.22 20.93 62.25
C LEU A 418 65.75 20.56 62.53
N LYS A 419 65.29 20.72 63.78
CA LYS A 419 63.88 20.50 64.14
C LYS A 419 62.94 21.50 63.45
N LEU A 420 63.36 22.76 63.34
CA LEU A 420 62.65 23.80 62.59
C LEU A 420 62.63 23.48 61.08
N SER A 421 63.76 23.08 60.49
CA SER A 421 63.85 22.61 59.11
C SER A 421 62.90 21.44 58.82
N GLY A 422 62.80 20.47 59.73
CA GLY A 422 61.87 19.35 59.59
C GLY A 422 60.39 19.72 59.73
N LEU A 423 60.06 20.85 60.38
CA LEU A 423 58.69 21.39 60.39
C LEU A 423 58.39 22.14 59.09
N LEU A 424 59.35 22.94 58.60
CA LEU A 424 59.26 23.62 57.30
C LEU A 424 59.05 22.63 56.15
N GLU A 425 59.83 21.54 56.13
CA GLU A 425 59.70 20.48 55.13
C GLU A 425 58.31 19.84 55.15
N ARG A 426 57.76 19.55 56.34
CA ARG A 426 56.39 19.04 56.49
C ARG A 426 55.34 20.02 55.95
N THR A 427 55.42 21.30 56.33
CA THR A 427 54.49 22.32 55.81
C THR A 427 54.60 22.52 54.30
N ALA A 428 55.80 22.38 53.72
CA ALA A 428 56.02 22.45 52.28
C ALA A 428 55.44 21.21 51.55
N ILE A 429 55.53 20.02 52.15
CA ILE A 429 54.90 18.80 51.66
C ILE A 429 53.37 18.94 51.67
N ASP A 430 52.79 19.43 52.77
CA ASP A 430 51.35 19.65 52.90
C ASP A 430 50.84 20.68 51.88
N MET A 431 51.58 21.76 51.67
CA MET A 431 51.27 22.77 50.66
C MET A 431 51.32 22.22 49.24
N LYS A 432 52.32 21.38 48.93
CA LYS A 432 52.40 20.68 47.65
C LYS A 432 51.23 19.72 47.45
N ALA A 433 50.82 19.01 48.50
CA ALA A 433 49.67 18.11 48.46
C ALA A 433 48.35 18.87 48.21
N ILE A 434 48.14 20.04 48.83
CA ILE A 434 46.98 20.91 48.57
C ILE A 434 47.00 21.39 47.12
N HIS A 435 48.16 21.81 46.60
CA HIS A 435 48.28 22.30 45.23
C HIS A 435 47.97 21.20 44.19
N SER A 436 48.51 19.98 44.38
CA SER A 436 48.21 18.85 43.50
C SER A 436 46.70 18.51 43.50
N ARG A 437 46.04 18.52 44.67
CA ARG A 437 44.58 18.32 44.75
C ARG A 437 43.79 19.42 44.05
N LEU A 438 44.28 20.66 44.07
CA LEU A 438 43.65 21.80 43.38
C LEU A 438 43.75 21.62 41.86
N ASP A 439 44.91 21.21 41.36
CA ASP A 439 45.11 20.90 39.93
C ASP A 439 44.21 19.74 39.47
N ASP A 440 44.04 18.71 40.29
CA ASP A 440 43.15 17.58 40.02
C ASP A 440 41.68 18.04 39.92
N VAL A 441 41.20 18.83 40.88
CA VAL A 441 39.83 19.36 40.86
C VAL A 441 39.63 20.36 39.72
N PHE A 442 40.63 21.18 39.40
CA PHE A 442 40.58 22.06 38.23
C PHE A 442 40.42 21.27 36.93
N SER A 443 41.21 20.19 36.78
CA SER A 443 41.11 19.30 35.63
C SER A 443 39.73 18.62 35.55
N SER A 444 39.19 18.16 36.69
CA SER A 444 37.84 17.58 36.78
C SER A 444 36.75 18.55 36.32
N ILE A 445 36.77 19.79 36.85
CA ILE A 445 35.81 20.84 36.47
C ILE A 445 35.91 21.16 34.98
N PHE A 446 37.13 21.22 34.44
CA PHE A 446 37.33 21.48 33.01
C PHE A 446 36.73 20.38 32.12
N VAL A 447 36.88 19.10 32.50
CA VAL A 447 36.24 17.98 31.79
C VAL A 447 34.72 18.09 31.86
N LYS A 448 34.14 18.34 33.05
CA LYS A 448 32.69 18.52 33.20
C LYS A 448 32.15 19.72 32.42
N GLN A 449 32.92 20.80 32.31
CA GLN A 449 32.56 21.95 31.48
C GLN A 449 32.51 21.58 29.98
N GLN A 450 33.42 20.75 29.49
CA GLN A 450 33.35 20.21 28.13
C GLN A 450 32.16 19.28 27.94
N GLU A 451 31.91 18.37 28.89
CA GLU A 451 30.75 17.47 28.87
C GLU A 451 29.43 18.24 28.85
N ALA A 452 29.29 19.28 29.69
CA ALA A 452 28.13 20.16 29.69
C ALA A 452 27.93 20.84 28.34
N THR A 453 29.01 21.32 27.71
CA THR A 453 28.94 21.94 26.37
C THR A 453 28.49 20.95 25.30
N ALA A 454 28.98 19.70 25.36
CA ALA A 454 28.54 18.63 24.47
C ALA A 454 27.06 18.26 24.69
N LEU A 455 26.59 18.22 25.94
CA LEU A 455 25.19 17.98 26.28
C LEU A 455 24.27 19.10 25.81
N VAL A 456 24.67 20.38 25.93
CA VAL A 456 23.92 21.53 25.37
C VAL A 456 23.72 21.35 23.87
N PHE A 457 24.79 21.03 23.14
CA PHE A 457 24.71 20.84 21.69
C PHE A 457 23.79 19.66 21.32
N ALA A 458 23.92 18.53 22.01
CA ALA A 458 23.06 17.37 21.81
C ALA A 458 21.58 17.67 22.10
N ALA A 459 21.28 18.41 23.17
CA ALA A 459 19.92 18.83 23.51
C ALA A 459 19.33 19.76 22.45
N SER A 460 20.13 20.69 21.92
CA SER A 460 19.70 21.62 20.86
C SER A 460 19.38 20.88 19.56
N ASN A 461 20.21 19.91 19.16
CA ASN A 461 19.94 19.09 17.98
C ASN A 461 18.65 18.26 18.14
N LEU A 462 18.41 17.66 19.31
CA LEU A 462 17.17 16.93 19.59
C LEU A 462 15.95 17.86 19.59
N GLN A 463 16.11 19.11 20.03
CA GLN A 463 15.04 20.10 19.97
C GLN A 463 14.70 20.47 18.51
N GLU A 464 15.69 20.55 17.62
CA GLU A 464 15.46 20.74 16.18
C GLU A 464 14.76 19.53 15.55
N THR A 465 15.19 18.31 15.85
CA THR A 465 14.52 17.10 15.35
C THR A 465 13.08 17.02 15.83
N ARG A 466 12.81 17.43 17.08
CA ARG A 466 11.45 17.56 17.61
C ARG A 466 10.60 18.51 16.78
N MET A 467 11.09 19.71 16.44
CA MET A 467 10.33 20.65 15.61
C MET A 467 10.01 20.08 14.23
N VAL A 468 10.93 19.32 13.63
CA VAL A 468 10.69 18.64 12.34
C VAL A 468 9.58 17.59 12.48
N ILE A 469 9.60 16.80 13.54
CA ILE A 469 8.57 15.78 13.81
C ILE A 469 7.22 16.44 14.10
N ASP A 470 7.18 17.50 14.91
CA ASP A 470 5.97 18.29 15.21
C ASP A 470 5.32 18.85 13.93
N ASN A 471 6.13 19.35 13.00
CA ASN A 471 5.66 19.86 11.71
C ASN A 471 5.09 18.73 10.83
N LYS A 472 5.76 17.57 10.79
CA LYS A 472 5.26 16.38 10.08
C LYS A 472 3.96 15.87 10.67
N PHE A 473 3.87 15.80 12.00
CA PHE A 473 2.65 15.41 12.71
C PHE A 473 1.49 16.35 12.38
N SER A 474 1.72 17.66 12.44
CA SER A 474 0.70 18.67 12.17
C SER A 474 0.22 18.63 10.72
N SER A 475 1.12 18.48 9.75
CA SER A 475 0.76 18.40 8.34
C SER A 475 -0.04 17.13 8.03
N LEU A 476 0.39 15.97 8.54
CA LEU A 476 -0.28 14.69 8.33
C LEU A 476 -1.66 14.66 8.99
N LYS A 477 -1.77 15.14 10.24
CA LYS A 477 -3.06 15.30 10.94
C LYS A 477 -4.04 16.15 10.14
N THR A 478 -3.57 17.29 9.61
CA THR A 478 -4.42 18.19 8.81
C THR A 478 -4.84 17.54 7.49
N GLY A 479 -3.94 16.80 6.84
CA GLY A 479 -4.24 16.02 5.63
C GLY A 479 -5.31 14.96 5.87
N LEU A 480 -5.16 14.17 6.93
CA LEU A 480 -6.13 13.14 7.32
C LEU A 480 -7.50 13.72 7.66
N GLN A 481 -7.56 14.85 8.35
CA GLN A 481 -8.84 15.55 8.61
C GLN A 481 -9.53 15.97 7.31
N LYS A 482 -8.78 16.46 6.31
CA LYS A 482 -9.34 16.78 5.00
C LYS A 482 -9.87 15.54 4.28
N PHE A 483 -9.13 14.43 4.33
CA PHE A 483 -9.61 13.17 3.74
C PHE A 483 -10.87 12.64 4.44
N SER A 484 -10.94 12.70 5.77
CA SER A 484 -12.14 12.34 6.53
C SER A 484 -13.36 13.16 6.11
N SER A 485 -13.21 14.48 5.93
CA SER A 485 -14.31 15.32 5.44
C SER A 485 -14.75 14.98 4.00
N LYS A 486 -13.79 14.59 3.15
CA LYS A 486 -14.07 14.19 1.76
C LYS A 486 -14.70 12.80 1.67
N LEU A 487 -14.40 11.91 2.62
CA LEU A 487 -14.95 10.57 2.68
C LEU A 487 -16.48 10.61 2.83
N HIS A 488 -17.00 11.44 3.73
CA HIS A 488 -18.44 11.60 3.89
C HIS A 488 -19.16 12.07 2.62
N TYR A 489 -18.55 13.02 1.90
CA TYR A 489 -19.08 13.46 0.61
C TYR A 489 -19.11 12.33 -0.43
N LEU A 490 -18.07 11.49 -0.47
CA LEU A 490 -18.05 10.33 -1.36
C LEU A 490 -19.06 9.26 -0.95
N GLU A 491 -19.30 9.07 0.36
CA GLU A 491 -20.33 8.16 0.85
C GLU A 491 -21.73 8.59 0.41
N GLU A 492 -22.09 9.87 0.56
CA GLU A 492 -23.38 10.38 0.06
C GLU A 492 -23.51 10.21 -1.45
N ARG A 493 -22.44 10.54 -2.20
CA ARG A 493 -22.43 10.42 -3.67
C ARG A 493 -22.52 8.97 -4.14
N GLU A 494 -21.93 8.02 -3.40
CA GLU A 494 -22.03 6.59 -3.68
C GLU A 494 -23.47 6.09 -3.48
N VAL A 495 -24.11 6.50 -2.37
CA VAL A 495 -25.52 6.16 -2.10
C VAL A 495 -26.43 6.73 -3.18
N GLU A 496 -26.25 8.00 -3.56
CA GLU A 496 -27.06 8.62 -4.62
C GLU A 496 -26.87 7.92 -5.98
N ALA A 497 -25.63 7.55 -6.34
CA ALA A 497 -25.35 6.83 -7.57
C ALA A 497 -25.98 5.42 -7.55
N LYS A 498 -25.97 4.75 -6.39
CA LYS A 498 -26.60 3.45 -6.19
C LYS A 498 -28.12 3.52 -6.30
N ASP A 499 -28.75 4.51 -5.67
CA ASP A 499 -30.20 4.72 -5.75
C ASP A 499 -30.66 4.98 -7.19
N LYS A 500 -29.85 5.70 -7.98
CA LYS A 500 -30.09 5.91 -9.42
C LYS A 500 -30.01 4.58 -10.19
N LEU A 501 -29.00 3.76 -9.94
CA LEU A 501 -28.87 2.44 -10.55
C LEU A 501 -30.09 1.55 -10.21
N ASP A 502 -30.47 1.49 -8.94
CA ASP A 502 -31.61 0.69 -8.48
C ASP A 502 -32.93 1.15 -9.13
N SER A 503 -33.09 2.47 -9.30
CA SER A 503 -34.24 3.05 -10.01
C SER A 503 -34.27 2.68 -11.49
N CYS A 504 -33.12 2.74 -12.19
CA CYS A 504 -32.99 2.31 -13.58
C CYS A 504 -33.28 0.80 -13.75
N LEU A 505 -32.74 -0.03 -12.86
CA LEU A 505 -32.97 -1.47 -12.86
C LEU A 505 -34.45 -1.81 -12.63
N ALA A 506 -35.12 -1.11 -11.72
CA ALA A 506 -36.56 -1.29 -11.48
C ALA A 506 -37.38 -0.97 -12.73
N LEU A 507 -37.09 0.14 -13.42
CA LEU A 507 -37.76 0.54 -14.66
C LEU A 507 -37.50 -0.47 -15.78
N LEU A 508 -36.26 -0.91 -15.95
CA LEU A 508 -35.88 -1.93 -16.93
C LEU A 508 -36.63 -3.24 -16.70
N ASN A 509 -36.74 -3.69 -15.46
CA ASN A 509 -37.48 -4.91 -15.10
C ASN A 509 -38.97 -4.77 -15.38
N GLN A 510 -39.57 -3.62 -15.07
CA GLN A 510 -40.96 -3.34 -15.43
C GLN A 510 -41.18 -3.44 -16.94
N LYS A 511 -40.28 -2.89 -17.75
CA LYS A 511 -40.38 -2.95 -19.22
C LYS A 511 -40.21 -4.36 -19.77
N LYS A 512 -39.30 -5.15 -19.20
CA LYS A 512 -39.14 -6.58 -19.53
C LYS A 512 -40.42 -7.37 -19.23
N GLU A 513 -41.10 -7.07 -18.12
CA GLU A 513 -42.39 -7.69 -17.78
C GLU A 513 -43.52 -7.26 -18.74
N GLU A 514 -43.56 -5.99 -19.16
CA GLU A 514 -44.50 -5.54 -20.20
C GLU A 514 -44.26 -6.29 -21.53
N LEU A 515 -43.00 -6.52 -21.90
CA LEU A 515 -42.63 -7.26 -23.10
C LEU A 515 -43.09 -8.73 -23.04
N THR A 516 -42.85 -9.44 -21.94
CA THR A 516 -43.28 -10.84 -21.78
C THR A 516 -44.80 -10.97 -21.89
N ASN A 517 -45.55 -10.06 -21.27
CA ASN A 517 -47.00 -10.01 -21.36
C ASN A 517 -47.52 -9.80 -22.80
N LEU A 518 -46.84 -8.96 -23.59
CA LEU A 518 -47.21 -8.75 -25.01
C LEU A 518 -46.87 -9.94 -25.89
N ILE A 519 -45.71 -10.58 -25.67
CA ILE A 519 -45.32 -11.81 -26.37
C ILE A 519 -46.35 -12.92 -26.11
N ASP A 520 -46.80 -13.07 -24.86
CA ASP A 520 -47.84 -14.02 -24.49
C ASP A 520 -49.21 -13.71 -25.12
N LEU A 521 -49.59 -12.43 -25.20
CA LEU A 521 -50.82 -12.02 -25.88
C LEU A 521 -50.74 -12.32 -27.38
N LYS A 522 -49.60 -12.02 -28.00
CA LYS A 522 -49.36 -12.29 -29.42
C LYS A 522 -49.42 -13.79 -29.72
N SER A 523 -48.76 -14.62 -28.92
CA SER A 523 -48.78 -16.08 -29.13
C SER A 523 -50.20 -16.65 -29.09
N LYS A 524 -51.05 -16.16 -28.17
CA LYS A 524 -52.48 -16.50 -28.12
C LYS A 524 -53.22 -16.10 -29.41
N VAL A 525 -52.99 -14.88 -29.92
CA VAL A 525 -53.59 -14.41 -31.18
C VAL A 525 -53.13 -15.26 -32.37
N ASP A 526 -51.84 -15.57 -32.47
CA ASP A 526 -51.27 -16.37 -33.55
C ASP A 526 -51.84 -17.80 -33.55
N ILE A 527 -52.00 -18.43 -32.37
CA ILE A 527 -52.67 -19.73 -32.24
C ILE A 527 -54.10 -19.67 -32.78
N THR A 528 -54.87 -18.61 -32.47
CA THR A 528 -56.22 -18.46 -33.01
C THR A 528 -56.24 -18.23 -34.51
N CYS A 529 -55.27 -17.48 -35.04
CA CYS A 529 -55.10 -17.24 -36.48
C CYS A 529 -54.79 -18.53 -37.24
N VAL A 530 -53.88 -19.36 -36.71
CA VAL A 530 -53.54 -20.68 -37.29
C VAL A 530 -54.76 -21.60 -37.32
N LYS A 531 -55.51 -21.70 -36.21
CA LYS A 531 -56.76 -22.49 -36.16
C LYS A 531 -57.80 -21.99 -37.17
N ALA A 532 -57.96 -20.67 -37.30
CA ALA A 532 -58.86 -20.08 -38.29
C ALA A 532 -58.43 -20.41 -39.73
N ARG A 533 -57.13 -20.31 -40.05
CA ARG A 533 -56.56 -20.70 -41.36
C ARG A 533 -56.74 -22.18 -41.68
N GLN A 534 -56.61 -23.06 -40.68
CA GLN A 534 -56.91 -24.49 -40.84
C GLN A 534 -58.38 -24.72 -41.17
N SER A 535 -59.30 -24.07 -40.46
CA SER A 535 -60.73 -24.17 -40.78
C SER A 535 -61.07 -23.59 -42.17
N GLU A 536 -60.36 -22.55 -42.61
CA GLU A 536 -60.49 -21.98 -43.96
C GLU A 536 -60.06 -22.98 -45.04
N SER A 537 -58.92 -23.65 -44.85
CA SER A 537 -58.42 -24.65 -45.81
C SER A 537 -59.32 -25.88 -45.87
N GLU A 538 -59.86 -26.34 -44.74
CA GLU A 538 -60.86 -27.41 -44.70
C GLU A 538 -62.15 -27.04 -45.47
N LEU A 539 -62.65 -25.82 -45.28
CA LEU A 539 -63.81 -25.31 -46.02
C LEU A 539 -63.52 -25.22 -47.53
N LYS A 540 -62.31 -24.77 -47.91
CA LYS A 540 -61.85 -24.72 -49.30
C LYS A 540 -61.81 -26.12 -49.92
N ASN A 541 -61.24 -27.10 -49.23
CA ASN A 541 -61.18 -28.50 -49.67
C ASN A 541 -62.59 -29.10 -49.87
N LYS A 542 -63.53 -28.81 -48.96
CA LYS A 542 -64.95 -29.24 -49.09
C LYS A 542 -65.63 -28.58 -50.31
N ILE A 543 -65.39 -27.29 -50.54
CA ILE A 543 -65.91 -26.57 -51.72
C ILE A 543 -65.36 -27.16 -53.01
N ASP A 544 -64.06 -27.48 -53.06
CA ASP A 544 -63.44 -28.05 -54.27
C ASP A 544 -63.92 -29.48 -54.53
N CYS A 545 -64.14 -30.29 -53.49
CA CYS A 545 -64.78 -31.60 -53.62
C CYS A 545 -66.21 -31.49 -54.20
N LEU A 546 -67.03 -30.57 -53.66
CA LEU A 546 -68.38 -30.31 -54.17
C LEU A 546 -68.35 -29.77 -55.60
N LYS A 547 -67.36 -28.96 -56.00
CA LYS A 547 -67.20 -28.53 -57.40
C LYS A 547 -66.96 -29.70 -58.33
N SER A 548 -66.07 -30.63 -57.97
CA SER A 548 -65.80 -31.83 -58.77
C SER A 548 -67.06 -32.71 -58.87
N GLN A 549 -67.79 -32.88 -57.76
CA GLN A 549 -69.08 -33.59 -57.78
C GLN A 549 -70.10 -32.89 -58.68
N LEU A 550 -70.20 -31.56 -58.62
CA LEU A 550 -71.11 -30.78 -59.45
C LEU A 550 -70.77 -30.95 -60.95
N GLN A 551 -69.48 -30.91 -61.32
CA GLN A 551 -69.02 -31.20 -62.69
C GLN A 551 -69.40 -32.62 -63.16
N VAL A 552 -69.24 -33.63 -62.31
CA VAL A 552 -69.61 -35.03 -62.63
C VAL A 552 -71.13 -35.16 -62.80
N THR A 553 -71.92 -34.58 -61.88
CA THR A 553 -73.39 -34.59 -62.00
C THR A 553 -73.85 -33.85 -63.26
N GLU A 554 -73.19 -32.75 -63.62
CA GLU A 554 -73.50 -31.97 -64.82
C GLU A 554 -73.11 -32.70 -66.11
N ALA A 555 -71.99 -33.43 -66.12
CA ALA A 555 -71.59 -34.30 -67.24
C ALA A 555 -72.59 -35.45 -67.44
N ARG A 556 -72.95 -36.16 -66.37
CA ARG A 556 -73.98 -37.23 -66.39
C ARG A 556 -75.35 -36.70 -66.81
N ARG A 557 -75.71 -35.49 -66.35
CA ARG A 557 -76.95 -34.83 -66.75
C ARG A 557 -76.96 -34.55 -68.25
N LYS A 558 -75.90 -33.95 -68.80
CA LYS A 558 -75.75 -33.70 -70.25
C LYS A 558 -75.78 -34.99 -71.08
N GLU A 559 -75.18 -36.06 -70.57
CA GLU A 559 -75.27 -37.39 -71.19
C GLU A 559 -76.72 -37.92 -71.20
N SER A 560 -77.42 -37.88 -70.06
CA SER A 560 -78.83 -38.29 -69.96
C SER A 560 -79.77 -37.42 -70.81
N GLU A 561 -79.49 -36.12 -70.91
CA GLU A 561 -80.19 -35.14 -71.76
C GLU A 561 -79.93 -35.43 -73.24
N GLY A 562 -78.69 -35.70 -73.63
CA GLY A 562 -78.32 -36.10 -74.99
C GLY A 562 -78.91 -37.46 -75.41
N VAL A 563 -79.04 -38.41 -74.48
CA VAL A 563 -79.73 -39.68 -74.73
C VAL A 563 -81.23 -39.48 -74.93
N LEU A 564 -81.87 -38.61 -74.14
CA LEU A 564 -83.27 -38.20 -74.35
C LEU A 564 -83.47 -37.47 -75.68
N PHE A 565 -82.55 -36.55 -76.03
CA PHE A 565 -82.53 -35.88 -77.33
C PHE A 565 -82.31 -36.85 -78.50
N SER A 566 -81.56 -37.93 -78.29
CA SER A 566 -81.34 -38.99 -79.30
C SER A 566 -82.57 -39.88 -79.47
N ILE A 567 -83.34 -40.09 -78.40
CA ILE A 567 -84.64 -40.78 -78.44
C ILE A 567 -85.68 -39.90 -79.15
N ASP A 568 -85.67 -38.59 -78.91
CA ASP A 568 -86.54 -37.60 -79.56
C ASP A 568 -86.24 -37.49 -81.08
N ASN A 569 -84.97 -37.59 -81.48
CA ASN A 569 -84.55 -37.61 -82.89
C ASN A 569 -84.86 -38.92 -83.63
N LEU A 570 -85.31 -39.99 -82.96
CA LEU A 570 -85.72 -41.26 -83.59
C LEU A 570 -87.16 -41.22 -84.15
N GLU A 571 -87.88 -40.09 -84.07
CA GLU A 571 -89.16 -39.91 -84.77
C GLU A 571 -89.04 -39.81 -86.31
N ASN A 572 -87.86 -40.03 -86.91
CA ASN A 572 -87.68 -39.92 -88.38
C ASN A 572 -86.90 -41.04 -89.11
N SER A 573 -86.77 -42.26 -88.57
CA SER A 573 -86.48 -43.42 -89.43
C SER A 573 -86.95 -44.76 -88.85
N ARG A 574 -87.63 -45.55 -89.70
CA ARG A 574 -88.40 -46.77 -89.37
C ARG A 574 -87.54 -47.96 -88.93
N CYS A 575 -88.14 -48.77 -88.02
CA CYS A 575 -87.89 -50.20 -87.70
C CYS A 575 -86.49 -50.56 -87.13
N SER A 576 -86.34 -51.27 -85.99
CA SER A 576 -86.98 -52.54 -85.60
C SER A 576 -86.74 -52.87 -84.11
N GLU A 577 -87.77 -53.48 -83.48
CA GLU A 577 -87.80 -54.39 -82.32
C GLU A 577 -87.28 -54.01 -80.90
N PRO A 578 -87.88 -54.60 -79.84
CA PRO A 578 -88.08 -53.95 -78.55
C PRO A 578 -87.35 -54.64 -77.40
N GLU A 579 -86.55 -53.89 -76.64
CA GLU A 579 -86.07 -54.35 -75.33
C GLU A 579 -85.83 -53.17 -74.38
N GLY A 580 -86.63 -53.13 -73.31
CA GLY A 580 -86.21 -52.65 -71.99
C GLY A 580 -86.06 -51.14 -71.72
N LEU A 581 -87.03 -50.60 -70.97
CA LEU A 581 -86.84 -49.59 -69.91
C LEU A 581 -86.28 -48.20 -70.29
N ASN A 582 -87.08 -47.36 -70.96
CA ASN A 582 -86.81 -45.91 -71.09
C ASN A 582 -87.55 -45.01 -70.06
N ILE A 583 -88.30 -45.59 -69.11
CA ILE A 583 -89.02 -44.82 -68.06
C ILE A 583 -88.06 -44.32 -66.94
N GLY A 584 -86.87 -44.91 -66.79
CA GLY A 584 -85.90 -44.52 -65.76
C GLY A 584 -85.18 -43.17 -66.02
N LYS A 585 -84.87 -42.85 -67.29
CA LYS A 585 -83.96 -41.73 -67.64
C LYS A 585 -84.52 -40.34 -67.35
N ALA A 586 -85.83 -40.14 -67.50
CA ALA A 586 -86.47 -38.87 -67.14
C ALA A 586 -86.52 -38.67 -65.61
N SER A 587 -86.75 -39.75 -64.86
CA SER A 587 -86.64 -39.75 -63.39
C SER A 587 -85.20 -39.54 -62.93
N ASP A 588 -84.22 -40.07 -63.67
CA ASP A 588 -82.79 -39.86 -63.41
C ASP A 588 -82.36 -38.41 -63.68
N LEU A 589 -82.89 -37.77 -64.73
CA LEU A 589 -82.65 -36.34 -65.01
C LEU A 589 -83.14 -35.45 -63.88
N LEU A 590 -84.37 -35.68 -63.40
CA LEU A 590 -84.96 -34.92 -62.29
C LEU A 590 -84.13 -35.09 -61.01
N ARG A 591 -83.71 -36.33 -60.73
CA ARG A 591 -82.84 -36.66 -59.58
C ARG A 591 -81.46 -36.00 -59.70
N LEU A 592 -80.87 -35.99 -60.90
CA LEU A 592 -79.59 -35.32 -61.16
C LEU A 592 -79.70 -33.79 -61.03
N GLU A 593 -80.83 -33.20 -61.43
CA GLU A 593 -81.09 -31.76 -61.26
C GLU A 593 -81.33 -31.39 -59.78
N GLU A 594 -82.01 -32.25 -59.01
CA GLU A 594 -82.17 -32.09 -57.57
C GLU A 594 -80.82 -32.22 -56.83
N GLU A 595 -80.00 -33.21 -57.19
CA GLU A 595 -78.62 -33.36 -56.68
C GLU A 595 -77.74 -32.15 -57.05
N ARG A 596 -77.86 -31.63 -58.29
CA ARG A 596 -77.18 -30.41 -58.73
C ARG A 596 -77.59 -29.21 -57.89
N ALA A 597 -78.88 -28.99 -57.69
CA ALA A 597 -79.40 -27.86 -56.90
C ALA A 597 -78.98 -27.97 -55.43
N LYS A 598 -79.01 -29.19 -54.86
CA LYS A 598 -78.54 -29.46 -53.49
C LYS A 598 -77.04 -29.16 -53.34
N ASN A 599 -76.20 -29.68 -54.25
CA ASN A 599 -74.76 -29.42 -54.25
C ASN A 599 -74.45 -27.92 -54.43
N ALA A 600 -75.23 -27.21 -55.26
CA ALA A 600 -75.07 -25.77 -55.45
C ALA A 600 -75.44 -24.95 -54.20
N MET A 601 -76.55 -25.29 -53.51
CA MET A 601 -76.95 -24.64 -52.25
C MET A 601 -75.93 -24.90 -51.14
N GLU A 602 -75.45 -26.14 -51.02
CA GLU A 602 -74.43 -26.50 -50.02
C GLU A 602 -73.10 -25.78 -50.28
N MET A 603 -72.69 -25.68 -51.55
CA MET A 603 -71.53 -24.86 -51.93
C MET A 603 -71.72 -23.39 -51.55
N LYS A 604 -72.91 -22.80 -51.77
CA LYS A 604 -73.19 -21.40 -51.39
C LYS A 604 -73.06 -21.21 -49.88
N LYS A 605 -73.63 -22.11 -49.08
CA LYS A 605 -73.53 -22.10 -47.62
C LYS A 605 -72.08 -22.22 -47.13
N LEU A 606 -71.28 -23.09 -47.75
CA LEU A 606 -69.85 -23.23 -47.42
C LEU A 606 -69.05 -22.00 -47.82
N ARG A 607 -69.36 -21.35 -48.95
CA ARG A 607 -68.71 -20.08 -49.36
C ARG A 607 -69.00 -18.95 -48.37
N GLU A 608 -70.24 -18.83 -47.89
CA GLU A 608 -70.58 -17.83 -46.86
C GLU A 608 -69.81 -18.08 -45.55
N LYS A 609 -69.71 -19.34 -45.11
CA LYS A 609 -68.87 -19.72 -43.97
C LYS A 609 -67.40 -19.41 -44.21
N GLN A 610 -66.86 -19.74 -45.38
CA GLN A 610 -65.48 -19.45 -45.75
C GLN A 610 -65.20 -17.94 -45.69
N MET A 611 -66.08 -17.10 -46.24
CA MET A 611 -65.94 -15.64 -46.16
C MET A 611 -65.95 -15.12 -44.72
N SER A 612 -66.78 -15.70 -43.84
CA SER A 612 -66.80 -15.33 -42.42
C SER A 612 -65.47 -15.69 -41.71
N VAL A 613 -64.92 -16.88 -41.97
CA VAL A 613 -63.63 -17.31 -41.44
C VAL A 613 -62.49 -16.46 -42.00
N GLN A 614 -62.48 -16.18 -43.30
CA GLN A 614 -61.46 -15.35 -43.93
C GLN A 614 -61.46 -13.93 -43.35
N LYS A 615 -62.63 -13.35 -43.05
CA LYS A 615 -62.73 -12.06 -42.34
C LYS A 615 -62.15 -12.14 -40.92
N THR A 616 -62.30 -13.26 -40.22
CA THR A 616 -61.65 -13.45 -38.90
C THR A 616 -60.14 -13.59 -39.01
N VAL A 617 -59.63 -14.31 -40.02
CA VAL A 617 -58.19 -14.47 -40.29
C VAL A 617 -57.52 -13.12 -40.54
N VAL A 618 -58.12 -12.29 -41.41
CA VAL A 618 -57.59 -10.95 -41.73
C VAL A 618 -57.61 -10.03 -40.50
N LYS A 619 -58.66 -10.11 -39.67
CA LYS A 619 -58.70 -9.36 -38.41
C LYS A 619 -57.62 -9.82 -37.45
N SER A 620 -57.48 -11.13 -37.23
CA SER A 620 -56.44 -11.66 -36.33
C SER A 620 -55.03 -11.35 -36.83
N SER A 621 -54.78 -11.37 -38.15
CA SER A 621 -53.47 -11.00 -38.70
C SER A 621 -53.16 -9.52 -38.48
N SER A 622 -54.13 -8.61 -38.71
CA SER A 622 -53.94 -7.18 -38.43
C SER A 622 -53.65 -6.88 -36.95
N VAL A 623 -54.27 -7.62 -36.03
CA VAL A 623 -53.98 -7.50 -34.58
C VAL A 623 -52.59 -8.02 -34.24
N SER A 624 -52.18 -9.15 -34.83
CA SER A 624 -50.82 -9.70 -34.66
C SER A 624 -49.75 -8.72 -35.16
N GLU A 625 -49.94 -8.10 -36.33
CA GLU A 625 -49.05 -7.07 -36.87
C GLU A 625 -48.97 -5.83 -35.95
N SER A 626 -50.11 -5.37 -35.42
CA SER A 626 -50.11 -4.27 -34.46
C SER A 626 -49.40 -4.62 -33.14
N LEU A 627 -49.49 -5.87 -32.67
CA LEU A 627 -48.75 -6.34 -31.50
C LEU A 627 -47.25 -6.43 -31.78
N ASN A 628 -46.83 -6.88 -32.97
CA ASN A 628 -45.43 -6.87 -33.39
C ASN A 628 -44.82 -5.47 -33.33
N ALA A 629 -45.50 -4.47 -33.89
CA ALA A 629 -45.00 -3.09 -33.84
C ALA A 629 -44.88 -2.54 -32.40
N LYS A 630 -45.73 -2.98 -31.47
CA LYS A 630 -45.61 -2.63 -30.04
C LYS A 630 -44.45 -3.35 -29.36
N ILE A 631 -44.25 -4.63 -29.68
CA ILE A 631 -43.13 -5.44 -29.19
C ILE A 631 -41.80 -4.80 -29.65
N GLU A 632 -41.64 -4.53 -30.93
CA GLU A 632 -40.43 -3.92 -31.51
C GLU A 632 -40.13 -2.52 -30.89
N LYS A 633 -41.19 -1.73 -30.64
CA LYS A 633 -41.04 -0.46 -29.93
C LYS A 633 -40.62 -0.62 -28.47
N LEU A 634 -41.12 -1.65 -27.77
CA LEU A 634 -40.72 -1.91 -26.38
C LEU A 634 -39.32 -2.52 -26.29
N GLU A 635 -38.93 -3.35 -27.25
CA GLU A 635 -37.58 -3.90 -27.36
C GLU A 635 -36.55 -2.77 -27.53
N SER A 636 -36.80 -1.81 -28.43
CA SER A 636 -35.91 -0.64 -28.58
C SER A 636 -35.87 0.26 -27.34
N LEU A 637 -36.99 0.39 -26.61
CA LEU A 637 -37.00 1.06 -25.31
C LEU A 637 -36.18 0.30 -24.26
N ILE A 638 -36.31 -1.02 -24.18
CA ILE A 638 -35.52 -1.87 -23.27
C ILE A 638 -34.03 -1.75 -23.57
N GLU A 639 -33.62 -1.72 -24.84
CA GLU A 639 -32.23 -1.48 -25.23
C GLU A 639 -31.73 -0.11 -24.75
N SER A 640 -32.54 0.95 -24.90
CA SER A 640 -32.17 2.28 -24.42
C SER A 640 -32.08 2.38 -22.89
N GLU A 641 -33.00 1.74 -22.16
CA GLU A 641 -33.00 1.68 -20.69
C GLU A 641 -31.85 0.81 -20.16
N LEU A 642 -31.48 -0.25 -20.88
CA LEU A 642 -30.32 -1.07 -20.55
C LEU A 642 -29.03 -0.24 -20.66
N ALA A 643 -28.88 0.56 -21.71
CA ALA A 643 -27.74 1.45 -21.86
C ALA A 643 -27.66 2.49 -20.72
N LEU A 644 -28.79 3.09 -20.34
CA LEU A 644 -28.86 4.00 -19.19
C LEU A 644 -28.51 3.30 -17.86
N SER A 645 -28.98 2.07 -17.66
CA SER A 645 -28.63 1.28 -16.48
C SER A 645 -27.15 0.95 -16.42
N GLN A 646 -26.52 0.64 -17.55
CA GLN A 646 -25.07 0.39 -17.63
C GLN A 646 -24.26 1.66 -17.35
N GLU A 647 -24.73 2.82 -17.83
CA GLU A 647 -24.10 4.12 -17.50
C GLU A 647 -24.20 4.43 -16.00
N ALA A 648 -25.38 4.19 -15.40
CA ALA A 648 -25.57 4.36 -13.96
C ALA A 648 -24.69 3.40 -13.13
N GLU A 649 -24.53 2.15 -13.59
CA GLU A 649 -23.65 1.16 -12.96
C GLU A 649 -22.18 1.58 -13.02
N ALA A 650 -21.70 1.99 -14.21
CA ALA A 650 -20.35 2.50 -14.38
C ALA A 650 -20.08 3.74 -13.51
N ALA A 651 -21.05 4.65 -13.42
CA ALA A 651 -20.96 5.82 -12.56
C ALA A 651 -20.85 5.43 -11.08
N TRP A 652 -21.69 4.51 -10.60
CA TRP A 652 -21.63 4.00 -9.22
C TRP A 652 -20.29 3.32 -8.92
N LEU A 653 -19.82 2.43 -9.79
CA LEU A 653 -18.52 1.76 -9.64
C LEU A 653 -17.37 2.76 -9.54
N THR A 654 -17.37 3.80 -10.38
CA THR A 654 -16.35 4.85 -10.34
C THR A 654 -16.34 5.57 -8.97
N VAL A 655 -17.50 5.89 -8.40
CA VAL A 655 -17.58 6.52 -7.07
C VAL A 655 -17.10 5.56 -5.97
N ALA A 656 -17.48 4.28 -6.07
CA ALA A 656 -17.06 3.26 -5.11
C ALA A 656 -15.54 3.06 -5.13
N GLU A 657 -14.92 3.05 -6.31
CA GLU A 657 -13.46 2.98 -6.48
C GLU A 657 -12.74 4.22 -5.94
N GLU A 658 -13.26 5.43 -6.22
CA GLU A 658 -12.75 6.68 -5.65
C GLU A 658 -12.77 6.65 -4.11
N LYS A 659 -13.88 6.19 -3.52
CA LYS A 659 -14.03 6.04 -2.07
C LYS A 659 -13.04 5.02 -1.51
N GLN A 660 -12.91 3.86 -2.15
CA GLN A 660 -11.99 2.81 -1.71
C GLN A 660 -10.53 3.29 -1.75
N MET A 661 -10.15 4.03 -2.80
CA MET A 661 -8.81 4.64 -2.88
C MET A 661 -8.59 5.63 -1.73
N LEU A 662 -9.59 6.47 -1.43
CA LEU A 662 -9.50 7.42 -0.32
C LEU A 662 -9.38 6.71 1.04
N CYS A 663 -10.13 5.62 1.26
CA CYS A 663 -10.02 4.81 2.47
C CYS A 663 -8.61 4.23 2.64
N ARG A 664 -8.03 3.64 1.58
CA ARG A 664 -6.65 3.11 1.62
C ARG A 664 -5.65 4.21 1.96
N MET A 665 -5.75 5.38 1.32
CA MET A 665 -4.87 6.52 1.63
C MET A 665 -5.02 7.00 3.08
N MET A 666 -6.23 6.95 3.64
CA MET A 666 -6.49 7.32 5.02
C MET A 666 -5.91 6.30 6.01
N GLU A 667 -6.05 4.99 5.73
CA GLU A 667 -5.46 3.91 6.52
C GLU A 667 -3.93 4.00 6.54
N GLU A 668 -3.30 4.14 5.36
CA GLU A 668 -1.87 4.35 5.23
C GLU A 668 -1.41 5.61 5.99
N GLY A 669 -2.13 6.72 5.82
CA GLY A 669 -1.84 7.95 6.53
C GLY A 669 -1.98 7.82 8.05
N MET A 670 -2.92 7.01 8.55
CA MET A 670 -3.08 6.71 9.98
C MET A 670 -1.93 5.85 10.52
N VAL A 671 -1.45 4.89 9.74
CA VAL A 671 -0.25 4.10 10.08
C VAL A 671 0.99 5.00 10.16
N GLU A 672 1.19 5.87 9.18
CA GLU A 672 2.28 6.86 9.21
C GLU A 672 2.15 7.83 10.38
N LEU A 673 0.93 8.26 10.71
CA LEU A 673 0.68 9.09 11.89
C LEU A 673 1.07 8.36 13.18
N GLY A 674 0.76 7.07 13.27
CA GLY A 674 1.18 6.21 14.38
C GLY A 674 2.70 6.17 14.53
N LYS A 675 3.44 5.97 13.43
CA LYS A 675 4.92 6.01 13.45
C LYS A 675 5.44 7.36 13.91
N VAL A 676 4.93 8.46 13.35
CA VAL A 676 5.32 9.83 13.73
C VAL A 676 5.03 10.12 15.20
N VAL A 677 3.95 9.59 15.78
CA VAL A 677 3.65 9.72 17.21
C VAL A 677 4.68 9.00 18.07
N VAL A 678 5.12 7.81 17.68
CA VAL A 678 6.20 7.08 18.37
C VAL A 678 7.50 7.88 18.30
N ASP A 679 7.91 8.31 17.11
CA ASP A 679 9.10 9.16 16.92
C ASP A 679 9.02 10.44 17.76
N TYR A 680 7.83 11.03 17.86
CA TYR A 680 7.60 12.22 18.66
C TYR A 680 7.81 11.95 20.15
N GLN A 681 7.24 10.86 20.67
CA GLN A 681 7.43 10.46 22.06
C GLN A 681 8.90 10.14 22.36
N GLU A 682 9.57 9.38 21.50
CA GLU A 682 10.99 9.09 21.65
C GLU A 682 11.85 10.35 21.67
N CYS A 683 11.55 11.31 20.79
CA CYS A 683 12.24 12.58 20.74
C CYS A 683 12.00 13.41 22.01
N LEU A 684 10.76 13.48 22.51
CA LEU A 684 10.43 14.13 23.78
C LEU A 684 11.22 13.52 24.95
N PHE A 685 11.22 12.20 25.08
CA PHE A 685 12.00 11.52 26.11
C PHE A 685 13.49 11.78 25.96
N GLY A 686 14.00 11.82 24.72
CA GLY A 686 15.38 12.16 24.42
C GLY A 686 15.76 13.55 24.91
N VAL A 687 14.94 14.57 24.62
CA VAL A 687 15.14 15.96 25.06
C VAL A 687 15.13 16.04 26.59
N ASP A 688 14.10 15.51 27.24
CA ASP A 688 13.95 15.54 28.69
C ASP A 688 15.12 14.86 29.40
N ARG A 689 15.56 13.70 28.86
CA ARG A 689 16.73 12.97 29.38
C ARG A 689 18.01 13.80 29.27
N LYS A 690 18.27 14.43 28.11
CA LYS A 690 19.45 15.28 27.92
C LYS A 690 19.43 16.52 28.79
N GLN A 691 18.25 17.11 28.99
CA GLN A 691 18.08 18.23 29.89
C GLN A 691 18.31 17.82 31.36
N GLY A 692 17.87 16.63 31.76
CA GLY A 692 18.18 16.04 33.06
C GLY A 692 19.68 15.78 33.28
N GLU A 693 20.37 15.20 32.31
CA GLU A 693 21.84 15.00 32.34
C GLU A 693 22.58 16.34 32.50
N LEU A 694 22.12 17.37 31.79
CA LEU A 694 22.70 18.71 31.86
C LEU A 694 22.51 19.36 33.24
N LEU A 695 21.33 19.22 33.86
CA LEU A 695 21.08 19.69 35.23
C LEU A 695 21.98 18.98 36.24
N LEU A 696 22.16 17.67 36.12
CA LEU A 696 23.03 16.90 37.00
C LEU A 696 24.50 17.29 36.83
N CYS A 697 24.99 17.42 35.59
CA CYS A 697 26.35 17.86 35.29
C CYS A 697 26.61 19.27 35.86
N GLY A 698 25.65 20.18 35.70
CA GLY A 698 25.72 21.52 36.29
C GLY A 698 25.78 21.52 37.82
N ALA A 699 24.97 20.68 38.48
CA ALA A 699 24.99 20.53 39.94
C ALA A 699 26.33 19.99 40.47
N LEU A 700 26.86 18.94 39.84
CA LEU A 700 28.16 18.34 40.20
C LEU A 700 29.31 19.32 40.00
N MET A 701 29.28 20.09 38.90
CA MET A 701 30.28 21.12 38.63
C MET A 701 30.22 22.24 39.68
N GLN A 702 29.02 22.67 40.09
CA GLN A 702 28.84 23.68 41.12
C GLN A 702 29.36 23.20 42.50
N GLU A 703 29.18 21.93 42.83
CA GLU A 703 29.72 21.33 44.06
C GLU A 703 31.26 21.30 44.06
N GLU A 704 31.88 20.88 42.96
CA GLU A 704 33.34 20.91 42.84
C GLU A 704 33.91 22.33 42.84
N MET A 705 33.22 23.30 42.23
CA MET A 705 33.63 24.71 42.31
C MET A 705 33.62 25.22 43.75
N LYS A 706 32.63 24.83 44.56
CA LYS A 706 32.61 25.16 46.00
C LYS A 706 33.79 24.52 46.74
N GLY A 707 34.03 23.22 46.52
CA GLY A 707 35.15 22.51 47.12
C GLY A 707 36.53 23.07 46.70
N MET A 708 36.66 23.51 45.44
CA MET A 708 37.86 24.21 44.97
C MET A 708 38.07 25.53 45.72
N GLU A 709 37.01 26.31 45.91
CA GLU A 709 37.10 27.60 46.61
C GLU A 709 37.51 27.40 48.08
N GLU A 710 36.96 26.38 48.75
CA GLU A 710 37.40 25.97 50.09
C GLU A 710 38.89 25.57 50.12
N MET A 711 39.36 24.83 49.12
CA MET A 711 40.78 24.47 49.00
C MET A 711 41.69 25.66 48.72
N LYS A 712 41.25 26.64 47.93
CA LYS A 712 41.99 27.91 47.73
C LYS A 712 42.11 28.70 49.04
N ILE A 713 41.05 28.72 49.84
CA ILE A 713 41.09 29.34 51.17
C ILE A 713 42.11 28.61 52.06
N MET A 714 42.08 27.27 52.10
CA MET A 714 43.06 26.48 52.86
C MET A 714 44.51 26.70 52.36
N GLN A 715 44.71 26.76 51.04
CA GLN A 715 46.02 27.05 50.45
C GLN A 715 46.53 28.43 50.89
N LYS A 716 45.67 29.44 50.88
CA LYS A 716 46.01 30.80 51.31
C LYS A 716 46.40 30.83 52.79
N MET A 717 45.61 30.17 53.65
CA MET A 717 45.91 30.05 55.08
C MET A 717 47.25 29.34 55.32
N ALA A 718 47.49 28.22 54.65
CA ALA A 718 48.77 27.49 54.77
C ALA A 718 49.97 28.33 54.28
N LEU A 719 49.79 29.15 53.24
CA LEU A 719 50.82 30.06 52.73
C LEU A 719 51.10 31.21 53.71
N GLU A 720 50.06 31.75 54.34
CA GLU A 720 50.16 32.76 55.40
C GLU A 720 50.86 32.18 56.65
N ASP A 721 50.52 30.96 57.06
CA ASP A 721 51.17 30.24 58.16
C ASP A 721 52.66 29.97 57.86
N LEU A 722 52.97 29.51 56.66
CA LEU A 722 54.35 29.31 56.19
C LEU A 722 55.13 30.63 56.18
N HIS A 723 54.52 31.71 55.70
CA HIS A 723 55.14 33.04 55.69
C HIS A 723 55.38 33.56 57.12
N SER A 724 54.39 33.46 58.01
CA SER A 724 54.57 33.82 59.43
C SER A 724 55.69 33.00 60.05
N TRP A 725 55.70 31.69 59.83
CA TRP A 725 56.74 30.80 60.36
C TRP A 725 58.15 31.17 59.87
N VAL A 726 58.32 31.49 58.59
CA VAL A 726 59.60 31.93 58.02
C VAL A 726 60.03 33.29 58.56
N VAL A 727 59.08 34.20 58.81
CA VAL A 727 59.36 35.52 59.40
C VAL A 727 59.74 35.41 60.88
N ASP A 728 59.02 34.59 61.64
CA ASP A 728 59.20 34.41 63.10
C ASP A 728 60.47 33.59 63.42
N ASN A 729 60.89 32.71 62.52
CA ASN A 729 62.06 31.83 62.69
C ASN A 729 63.24 32.21 61.79
N ARG A 730 63.42 33.50 61.46
CA ARG A 730 64.66 34.00 60.83
C ARG A 730 65.87 33.87 61.77
N CYS A 731 66.33 32.65 62.02
CA CYS A 731 67.72 32.43 62.36
C CYS A 731 68.52 32.80 61.10
N SER A 732 69.40 33.80 61.20
CA SER A 732 70.32 34.08 60.10
C SER A 732 71.12 32.81 59.83
N SER A 733 71.08 32.32 58.59
CA SER A 733 71.92 31.19 58.14
C SER A 733 73.39 31.39 58.56
N GLU A 734 73.82 32.65 58.57
CA GLU A 734 75.10 33.13 59.07
C GLU A 734 75.38 32.73 60.53
N GLN A 735 74.37 32.78 61.42
CA GLN A 735 74.55 32.41 62.83
C GLN A 735 74.73 30.90 63.01
N VAL A 736 74.15 30.06 62.16
CA VAL A 736 74.33 28.60 62.24
C VAL A 736 75.68 28.19 61.66
N GLU A 737 76.07 28.82 60.56
CA GLU A 737 77.37 28.63 59.90
C GLU A 737 78.52 29.04 60.84
N GLU A 738 78.40 30.19 61.51
CA GLU A 738 79.37 30.64 62.50
C GLU A 738 79.46 29.68 63.71
N GLN A 739 78.33 29.13 64.18
CA GLN A 739 78.32 28.17 65.29
C GLN A 739 78.93 26.81 64.89
N LEU A 740 78.71 26.35 63.66
CA LEU A 740 79.32 25.13 63.12
C LEU A 740 80.82 25.30 62.90
N GLU A 741 81.27 26.44 62.37
CA GLU A 741 82.70 26.77 62.26
C GLU A 741 83.36 26.79 63.64
N GLN A 742 82.70 27.35 64.66
CA GLN A 742 83.21 27.35 66.03
C GLN A 742 83.22 25.96 66.67
N VAL A 743 82.26 25.07 66.36
CA VAL A 743 82.27 23.66 66.76
C VAL A 743 83.43 22.92 66.08
N LEU A 744 83.63 23.11 64.77
CA LEU A 744 84.74 22.53 64.02
C LEU A 744 86.11 23.03 64.50
N GLY A 745 86.22 24.32 64.82
CA GLY A 745 87.38 24.94 65.46
C GLY A 745 87.65 24.39 66.88
N SER A 746 86.59 24.09 67.64
CA SER A 746 86.70 23.48 68.97
C SER A 746 87.11 22.02 68.89
N ILE A 747 86.59 21.25 67.92
CA ILE A 747 86.95 19.85 67.66
C ILE A 747 88.39 19.74 67.15
N THR A 748 88.81 20.58 66.19
CA THR A 748 90.21 20.65 65.75
C THR A 748 91.13 21.09 66.89
N GLY A 749 90.67 22.03 67.72
CA GLY A 749 91.38 22.42 68.94
C GLY A 749 91.51 21.31 69.98
N ILE A 750 90.49 20.46 70.17
CA ILE A 750 90.55 19.25 71.02
C ILE A 750 91.49 18.22 70.39
N LYS A 751 91.43 18.04 69.06
CA LYS A 751 92.31 17.13 68.31
C LYS A 751 93.78 17.54 68.42
N VAL A 752 94.08 18.84 68.36
CA VAL A 752 95.42 19.41 68.59
C VAL A 752 95.86 19.26 70.05
N LEU A 753 94.95 19.50 71.02
CA LEU A 753 95.25 19.29 72.45
C LEU A 753 95.50 17.81 72.79
N LEU A 754 94.85 16.88 72.09
CA LEU A 754 95.05 15.44 72.25
C LEU A 754 96.29 14.92 71.48
N HIS A 755 96.60 15.45 70.29
CA HIS A 755 97.84 15.13 69.55
C HIS A 755 99.09 15.79 70.14
N GLY A 756 98.95 16.90 70.88
CA GLY A 756 100.05 17.50 71.65
C GLY A 756 100.40 16.75 72.95
N CYS A 757 99.68 15.67 73.26
CA CYS A 757 99.89 14.82 74.45
C CYS A 757 100.42 13.41 74.10
N THR A 758 100.93 13.17 72.89
CA THR A 758 101.71 11.97 72.54
C THR A 758 103.19 12.25 72.48
#